data_AF-A0A4Q5NNK0-F1
#
_entry.id   AF-A0A4Q5NNK0-F1
#
_cell.length_a   1.000
_cell.length_b   1.000
_cell.length_c   1.000
_cell.angle_alpha   90.00
_cell.angle_beta   90.00
_cell.angle_gamma   90.00
#
_symmetry.space_group_name_H-M   'P 1'
#
loop_
_entity.id
_entity.type
_entity.pdbx_description
1 polymer ?
#
loop_
_entity_poly.entity_id
_entity_poly.type
_entity_poly.pdbx_seq_one_letter_code
_entity_poly.pdbx_strand_id
1 'polypeptide(L)'
;MHFRSPNFRLRPIACVLRHRLLIAGLALSTLALSACADPITPMKNILDPEDLILPLQNTTKGSANILGGEWGGDNEQAVSVIDGRTQSKYFNKAVTGAGAPGVNTGFVIAPGVGSSIVSGIRFATANDMPDRDPLTITIEGSNAPNAVEANSNSFTLIYSGPTGLEGQQRRGEWGQSISFPNTTAYKSYRVLVTNTRGERTDGTQYSEVQLMGAPTDPNAPRIVYAQPALKRTQINEKWADRATITGATTITSQSPRSLWYRGPAKVWEEALPLGNGRLGAMVFGGVADERLQLNEDTLWDGYPLDASNPKSLTALPDVQRLLFEGKNKEAERLAAANMMGTPSGVKPYQSLGELWMEFPGQTSATNYSRGLDLANAITSVSYENAGATFKRESFSSAPVGVIATNITATQPGRISFQLTLKRQKDAQCFAHPTNPNAIVMRGQIDRKDEQGTQRGLKFAAEVVVVADGGKVTNEGGILTVTGANSAVLLVDGATNYRGGDPEQLCNTRLTAAARKSFAALKAEHVASYQSLFGRLTLDIGSSGPEVEALPTIARLARFKSGKTDPGLINTYFQYGRYLLISSSRPGGMPANLQGIWAWQMNPPWNADFHTNINVQMNYWPAETTNLAECHLPLFDLMDSLVKPGSKVAQVQYGARGWVVHHLTDPWGFTAPADGLQGIWPVGAAWLAEHPYEHYQFSGDKKFLQQRAWPLMKGAGQFILDFLVEAPAGSPVAGKLVTNPSYSPENEFFLPNGQTAVFTYGATMDLMIVHELLTNCIEASKTLGIDADFRRECETALSRLAPIRISPTTGRILEWIDDYKETDPHHRHTSHLYGLHPSNMITTSTPELFTAARKVLESRGDGGTGWSLAWKINMWTRLHDGDHANLLLTNLLSDKTLPNLFDTHPPFQIDGNFGATAAVAEMLLQSQIKDEKGIYEIQLLPALPSAWATGSVRGLRARGGFEVDMQWANGKLTSATIKSKGDTVCNVSYNGKIIPIKLTNGKTKQLTFK
;
A
#
# COMPACT_ATOMS: atom_id res chain seq x y z
N MET A 1 9.27 65.54 -23.02
CA MET A 1 8.53 66.67 -22.40
C MET A 1 7.57 66.11 -21.33
N HIS A 2 7.02 66.99 -20.48
CA HIS A 2 6.00 66.83 -19.41
C HIS A 2 5.22 65.49 -19.27
N PHE A 3 4.87 64.99 -18.06
CA PHE A 3 5.29 65.36 -16.68
C PHE A 3 4.91 64.27 -15.62
N ARG A 4 5.90 63.85 -14.80
CA ARG A 4 5.79 63.33 -13.40
C ARG A 4 4.97 62.06 -13.04
N SER A 5 5.19 61.66 -11.79
CA SER A 5 4.98 60.38 -11.08
C SER A 5 5.04 60.71 -9.55
N PRO A 6 5.03 59.77 -8.57
CA PRO A 6 4.01 58.80 -8.16
C PRO A 6 3.63 58.94 -6.65
N ASN A 7 3.12 57.84 -6.05
CA ASN A 7 3.03 57.47 -4.62
C ASN A 7 1.69 57.71 -3.90
N PHE A 8 1.25 56.69 -3.13
CA PHE A 8 1.17 56.78 -1.66
C PHE A 8 1.26 55.39 -1.00
N ARG A 9 1.54 55.34 0.31
CA ARG A 9 1.80 54.10 1.07
C ARG A 9 1.28 54.26 2.52
N LEU A 10 1.03 53.10 3.17
CA LEU A 10 0.91 52.87 4.63
C LEU A 10 -0.46 53.09 5.35
N ARG A 11 -0.55 52.38 6.48
CA ARG A 11 -1.61 52.18 7.51
C ARG A 11 -1.59 53.36 8.54
N PRO A 12 -2.35 53.44 9.69
CA PRO A 12 -2.92 52.33 10.52
C PRO A 12 -4.15 52.60 11.45
N ILE A 13 -4.42 51.64 12.37
CA ILE A 13 -5.24 51.72 13.63
C ILE A 13 -6.80 51.73 13.45
N ALA A 14 -7.66 51.32 14.40
CA ALA A 14 -7.80 50.11 15.25
C ALA A 14 -9.15 50.16 16.04
N CYS A 15 -9.59 49.03 16.64
CA CYS A 15 -10.61 48.90 17.71
C CYS A 15 -12.11 49.27 17.42
N VAL A 16 -13.11 48.95 18.28
CA VAL A 16 -13.56 47.65 18.88
C VAL A 16 -14.84 47.83 19.74
N LEU A 17 -15.75 46.82 19.75
CA LEU A 17 -16.84 46.52 20.73
C LEU A 17 -18.01 47.51 21.04
N ARG A 18 -19.27 47.01 20.97
CA ARG A 18 -20.26 46.85 22.09
C ARG A 18 -21.62 46.28 21.60
N HIS A 19 -22.09 45.14 22.12
CA HIS A 19 -23.22 44.92 23.10
C HIS A 19 -24.66 45.11 22.53
N ARG A 20 -25.69 44.25 22.72
CA ARG A 20 -26.26 43.45 23.86
C ARG A 20 -26.97 44.32 24.92
N LEU A 21 -28.20 44.09 25.42
CA LEU A 21 -29.31 43.13 25.11
C LEU A 21 -30.66 43.92 24.94
N LEU A 22 -31.91 43.58 25.34
CA LEU A 22 -32.58 42.52 26.17
C LEU A 22 -34.06 42.28 25.73
N ILE A 23 -34.88 41.62 26.57
CA ILE A 23 -36.15 40.90 26.31
C ILE A 23 -37.32 41.45 27.16
N ALA A 24 -38.59 41.45 26.69
CA ALA A 24 -39.81 40.92 27.37
C ALA A 24 -41.18 41.39 26.79
N GLY A 25 -42.22 40.53 26.78
CA GLY A 25 -43.65 40.96 26.72
C GLY A 25 -44.67 40.09 25.92
N LEU A 26 -45.57 39.39 26.64
CA LEU A 26 -46.76 38.60 26.23
C LEU A 26 -47.60 39.18 25.05
N ALA A 27 -48.08 38.43 24.04
CA ALA A 27 -49.15 37.39 24.00
C ALA A 27 -50.58 37.94 24.29
N LEU A 28 -51.69 37.56 23.62
CA LEU A 28 -52.12 36.40 22.79
C LEU A 28 -52.91 36.93 21.51
N SER A 29 -53.82 36.31 20.72
CA SER A 29 -54.54 35.01 20.61
C SER A 29 -55.27 34.80 19.24
N THR A 30 -55.36 33.53 18.78
CA THR A 30 -56.38 32.88 17.89
C THR A 30 -57.01 33.58 16.65
N LEU A 31 -56.73 33.07 15.45
CA LEU A 31 -57.64 32.17 14.69
C LEU A 31 -56.89 31.44 13.55
N ALA A 32 -57.52 30.46 12.89
CA ALA A 32 -56.83 29.37 12.18
C ALA A 32 -56.72 29.50 10.65
N LEU A 33 -55.66 28.92 10.10
CA LEU A 33 -55.55 28.41 8.71
C LEU A 33 -54.59 27.20 8.68
N SER A 34 -54.64 26.40 7.62
CA SER A 34 -54.14 25.01 7.60
C SER A 34 -52.62 24.83 7.46
N ALA A 35 -52.13 23.69 7.92
CA ALA A 35 -50.73 23.26 7.78
C ALA A 35 -50.35 22.92 6.33
N CYS A 36 -49.05 23.04 6.00
CA CYS A 36 -48.22 22.01 5.33
C CYS A 36 -46.79 22.51 5.06
N ALA A 37 -45.79 21.66 5.37
CA ALA A 37 -44.44 21.54 4.77
C ALA A 37 -43.33 21.38 5.82
N ASP A 38 -43.05 20.12 6.21
CA ASP A 38 -41.75 19.77 6.82
C ASP A 38 -40.63 19.86 5.77
N PRO A 39 -39.38 20.16 6.18
CA PRO A 39 -38.25 20.27 5.25
C PRO A 39 -37.91 18.91 4.63
N ILE A 40 -38.05 18.81 3.31
CA ILE A 40 -37.74 17.60 2.54
C ILE A 40 -36.26 17.25 2.71
N THR A 41 -35.98 16.13 3.39
CA THR A 41 -34.64 15.56 3.44
C THR A 41 -34.19 15.18 2.02
N PRO A 42 -33.01 15.60 1.55
CA PRO A 42 -32.58 15.32 0.19
C PRO A 42 -32.45 13.81 -0.04
N MET A 43 -33.19 13.30 -1.03
CA MET A 43 -33.21 11.88 -1.38
C MET A 43 -31.78 11.40 -1.75
N LYS A 44 -31.38 10.26 -1.20
CA LYS A 44 -30.10 9.60 -1.50
C LYS A 44 -30.35 8.19 -2.03
N ASN A 45 -29.40 7.65 -2.79
CA ASN A 45 -29.40 6.21 -3.06
C ASN A 45 -29.24 5.47 -1.73
N ILE A 46 -30.12 4.53 -1.43
CA ILE A 46 -30.00 3.67 -0.24
C ILE A 46 -29.14 2.42 -0.49
N LEU A 47 -28.88 2.10 -1.76
CA LEU A 47 -28.17 0.89 -2.16
C LEU A 47 -26.65 1.01 -2.00
N ASP A 48 -25.99 -0.12 -1.70
CA ASP A 48 -24.54 -0.33 -1.75
C ASP A 48 -24.27 -1.60 -2.59
N PRO A 49 -23.11 -1.73 -3.29
CA PRO A 49 -22.78 -2.93 -4.06
C PRO A 49 -22.84 -4.27 -3.31
N GLU A 50 -22.76 -4.28 -1.98
CA GLU A 50 -22.89 -5.50 -1.15
C GLU A 50 -24.35 -5.86 -0.76
N ASP A 51 -25.34 -5.11 -1.25
CA ASP A 51 -26.75 -5.40 -0.99
C ASP A 51 -27.20 -6.67 -1.70
N LEU A 52 -28.11 -7.44 -1.08
CA LEU A 52 -28.61 -8.68 -1.68
C LEU A 52 -29.51 -8.37 -2.86
N ILE A 53 -28.96 -8.49 -4.06
CA ILE A 53 -29.72 -8.49 -5.30
C ILE A 53 -29.81 -9.90 -5.90
N LEU A 54 -31.01 -10.28 -6.34
CA LEU A 54 -31.32 -11.59 -6.90
C LEU A 54 -32.12 -11.44 -8.20
N PRO A 55 -31.78 -12.20 -9.26
CA PRO A 55 -32.52 -12.20 -10.52
C PRO A 55 -33.89 -12.87 -10.37
N LEU A 56 -34.91 -12.35 -11.06
CA LEU A 56 -36.24 -12.95 -11.10
C LEU A 56 -36.33 -14.08 -12.13
N GLN A 57 -36.26 -15.33 -11.66
CA GLN A 57 -36.34 -16.55 -12.49
C GLN A 57 -37.73 -16.79 -13.09
N ASN A 58 -38.78 -16.59 -12.30
CA ASN A 58 -40.15 -16.90 -12.69
C ASN A 58 -40.94 -15.62 -13.01
N THR A 59 -41.52 -15.58 -14.21
CA THR A 59 -42.44 -14.52 -14.62
C THR A 59 -43.87 -15.03 -14.68
N THR A 60 -44.84 -14.15 -14.40
CA THR A 60 -46.25 -14.54 -14.16
C THR A 60 -47.03 -14.82 -15.45
N LYS A 61 -46.50 -15.68 -16.33
CA LYS A 61 -47.25 -16.29 -17.44
C LYS A 61 -46.82 -17.71 -17.87
N GLY A 62 -46.19 -18.46 -16.95
CA GLY A 62 -46.10 -19.93 -17.07
C GLY A 62 -44.87 -20.50 -17.78
N SER A 63 -43.82 -19.69 -18.00
CA SER A 63 -42.51 -20.17 -18.45
C SER A 63 -41.40 -19.37 -17.76
N ALA A 64 -40.32 -20.05 -17.39
CA ALA A 64 -39.12 -19.42 -16.84
C ALA A 64 -38.39 -18.62 -17.93
N ASN A 65 -37.63 -17.60 -17.52
CA ASN A 65 -36.67 -16.93 -18.41
C ASN A 65 -35.27 -17.53 -18.28
N ILE A 66 -34.42 -17.21 -19.25
CA ILE A 66 -32.99 -17.53 -19.22
C ILE A 66 -32.26 -16.35 -18.59
N LEU A 67 -31.50 -16.60 -17.53
CA LEU A 67 -30.83 -15.54 -16.79
C LEU A 67 -29.51 -15.10 -17.44
N GLY A 68 -29.18 -13.82 -17.28
CA GLY A 68 -27.83 -13.32 -17.52
C GLY A 68 -26.81 -14.10 -16.69
N GLY A 69 -25.79 -14.65 -17.37
CA GLY A 69 -24.85 -15.62 -16.82
C GLY A 69 -25.06 -17.08 -17.27
N GLU A 70 -26.23 -17.45 -17.81
CA GLU A 70 -26.46 -18.82 -18.33
C GLU A 70 -26.00 -18.99 -19.79
N TRP A 71 -25.81 -17.88 -20.52
CA TRP A 71 -25.37 -17.85 -21.94
C TRP A 71 -24.33 -16.78 -22.28
N GLY A 72 -24.01 -15.90 -21.34
CA GLY A 72 -23.02 -14.83 -21.47
C GLY A 72 -22.03 -14.89 -20.30
N GLY A 73 -20.81 -14.38 -20.52
CA GLY A 73 -19.75 -14.41 -19.50
C GLY A 73 -20.06 -13.56 -18.26
N ASP A 74 -19.13 -13.55 -17.29
CA ASP A 74 -19.33 -13.09 -15.91
C ASP A 74 -19.83 -11.64 -15.72
N ASN A 75 -19.84 -10.83 -16.79
CA ASN A 75 -20.21 -9.41 -16.79
C ASN A 75 -21.69 -9.12 -17.12
N GLU A 76 -22.58 -10.13 -17.15
CA GLU A 76 -24.01 -9.96 -17.50
C GLU A 76 -25.01 -10.24 -16.34
N GLN A 77 -24.53 -10.22 -15.09
CA GLN A 77 -25.24 -10.73 -13.90
C GLN A 77 -26.10 -9.66 -13.18
N ALA A 78 -27.03 -10.08 -12.33
CA ALA A 78 -27.89 -9.16 -11.55
C ALA A 78 -27.11 -8.23 -10.60
N VAL A 79 -25.90 -8.61 -10.18
CA VAL A 79 -25.02 -7.75 -9.35
C VAL A 79 -24.53 -6.51 -10.08
N SER A 80 -24.52 -6.50 -11.42
CA SER A 80 -24.12 -5.33 -12.22
C SER A 80 -25.02 -4.11 -11.98
N VAL A 81 -26.30 -4.35 -11.66
CA VAL A 81 -27.32 -3.31 -11.36
C VAL A 81 -26.90 -2.35 -10.24
N ILE A 82 -25.96 -2.76 -9.37
CA ILE A 82 -25.51 -2.01 -8.20
C ILE A 82 -23.97 -2.00 -8.07
N ASP A 83 -23.21 -2.39 -9.10
CA ASP A 83 -21.74 -2.50 -9.02
C ASP A 83 -20.98 -1.16 -9.08
N GLY A 84 -21.72 -0.05 -9.22
CA GLY A 84 -21.23 1.31 -9.31
C GLY A 84 -20.73 1.70 -10.71
N ARG A 85 -20.93 0.87 -11.74
CA ARG A 85 -20.29 1.03 -13.05
C ARG A 85 -21.34 1.02 -14.16
N THR A 86 -21.65 2.18 -14.75
CA THR A 86 -22.57 2.25 -15.91
C THR A 86 -22.07 1.51 -17.16
N GLN A 87 -20.83 0.99 -17.16
CA GLN A 87 -20.26 0.16 -18.22
C GLN A 87 -20.49 -1.36 -18.01
N SER A 88 -21.02 -1.77 -16.85
CA SER A 88 -21.51 -3.13 -16.62
C SER A 88 -22.85 -3.34 -17.35
N LYS A 89 -23.40 -4.56 -17.31
CA LYS A 89 -24.72 -4.86 -17.86
C LYS A 89 -25.39 -5.93 -17.02
N TYR A 90 -26.66 -5.75 -16.70
CA TYR A 90 -27.55 -6.87 -16.40
C TYR A 90 -28.42 -7.13 -17.64
N PHE A 91 -28.51 -8.38 -18.06
CA PHE A 91 -29.31 -8.80 -19.21
C PHE A 91 -30.23 -9.96 -18.83
N ASN A 92 -31.53 -9.83 -19.07
CA ASN A 92 -32.50 -10.91 -18.90
C ASN A 92 -33.00 -11.35 -20.28
N LYS A 93 -32.74 -12.60 -20.66
CA LYS A 93 -33.07 -13.14 -21.98
C LYS A 93 -34.34 -13.99 -21.93
N ALA A 94 -35.20 -13.82 -22.92
CA ALA A 94 -36.42 -14.61 -23.01
C ALA A 94 -36.15 -15.99 -23.66
N VAL A 95 -36.92 -17.00 -23.23
CA VAL A 95 -36.98 -18.29 -23.95
C VAL A 95 -37.68 -18.08 -25.30
N THR A 96 -37.18 -18.76 -26.33
CA THR A 96 -37.76 -18.77 -27.68
C THR A 96 -39.26 -19.12 -27.63
N GLY A 97 -40.12 -18.20 -28.10
CA GLY A 97 -41.57 -18.35 -28.06
C GLY A 97 -42.29 -17.52 -26.98
N ALA A 98 -41.56 -16.82 -26.10
CA ALA A 98 -42.15 -15.84 -25.20
C ALA A 98 -42.78 -14.67 -25.98
N GLY A 99 -44.06 -14.38 -25.73
CA GLY A 99 -44.83 -13.37 -26.47
C GLY A 99 -44.50 -11.90 -26.17
N ALA A 100 -43.63 -11.62 -25.21
CA ALA A 100 -43.13 -10.27 -24.88
C ALA A 100 -41.74 -10.36 -24.20
N PRO A 101 -40.64 -10.48 -24.95
CA PRO A 101 -39.30 -10.63 -24.39
C PRO A 101 -38.87 -9.46 -23.50
N GLY A 102 -38.17 -9.75 -22.40
CA GLY A 102 -37.75 -8.76 -21.40
C GLY A 102 -38.85 -8.29 -20.44
N VAL A 103 -40.13 -8.38 -20.81
CA VAL A 103 -41.27 -8.00 -19.96
C VAL A 103 -41.48 -9.01 -18.82
N ASN A 104 -41.91 -8.52 -17.67
CA ASN A 104 -42.00 -9.21 -16.36
C ASN A 104 -40.66 -9.73 -15.80
N THR A 105 -39.51 -9.39 -16.40
CA THR A 105 -38.19 -9.67 -15.81
C THR A 105 -37.79 -8.61 -14.80
N GLY A 106 -36.70 -8.83 -14.06
CA GLY A 106 -36.11 -7.84 -13.18
C GLY A 106 -35.39 -8.48 -12.00
N PHE A 107 -35.43 -7.82 -10.85
CA PHE A 107 -34.68 -8.24 -9.66
C PHE A 107 -35.47 -8.04 -8.36
N VAL A 108 -35.13 -8.85 -7.36
CA VAL A 108 -35.42 -8.55 -5.95
C VAL A 108 -34.15 -7.96 -5.34
N ILE A 109 -34.27 -6.92 -4.52
CA ILE A 109 -33.16 -6.36 -3.74
C ILE A 109 -33.56 -6.17 -2.27
N ALA A 110 -32.70 -6.56 -1.35
CA ALA A 110 -32.83 -6.26 0.08
C ALA A 110 -31.73 -5.27 0.50
N PRO A 111 -32.06 -3.98 0.70
CA PRO A 111 -31.06 -2.97 1.00
C PRO A 111 -30.36 -3.23 2.33
N GLY A 112 -29.04 -3.12 2.33
CA GLY A 112 -28.21 -3.28 3.52
C GLY A 112 -28.52 -2.23 4.59
N VAL A 113 -29.06 -1.06 4.25
CA VAL A 113 -29.57 -0.11 5.27
C VAL A 113 -30.78 -0.63 6.06
N GLY A 114 -31.28 -1.83 5.75
CA GLY A 114 -32.38 -2.47 6.44
C GLY A 114 -33.74 -1.98 5.95
N SER A 115 -34.67 -1.79 6.89
CA SER A 115 -36.00 -1.25 6.57
C SER A 115 -35.87 0.20 6.11
N SER A 116 -36.38 0.51 4.93
CA SER A 116 -36.26 1.84 4.31
C SER A 116 -37.58 2.32 3.71
N ILE A 117 -37.73 3.62 3.48
CA ILE A 117 -38.74 4.19 2.59
C ILE A 117 -38.03 4.55 1.28
N VAL A 118 -38.46 3.93 0.18
CA VAL A 118 -38.03 4.27 -1.19
C VAL A 118 -39.12 5.11 -1.83
N SER A 119 -38.76 6.29 -2.33
CA SER A 119 -39.64 7.31 -2.92
C SER A 119 -39.16 7.82 -4.30
N GLY A 120 -38.20 7.12 -4.90
CA GLY A 120 -37.72 7.40 -6.24
C GLY A 120 -36.83 6.30 -6.79
N ILE A 121 -36.54 6.36 -8.09
CA ILE A 121 -35.67 5.42 -8.80
C ILE A 121 -34.90 6.15 -9.91
N ARG A 122 -33.75 5.61 -10.31
CA ARG A 122 -33.00 6.08 -11.48
C ARG A 122 -32.30 4.90 -12.14
N PHE A 123 -32.41 4.77 -13.45
CA PHE A 123 -31.70 3.77 -14.26
C PHE A 123 -30.54 4.40 -15.04
N ALA A 124 -29.56 3.58 -15.44
CA ALA A 124 -28.61 3.86 -16.50
C ALA A 124 -28.70 2.82 -17.64
N THR A 125 -28.40 3.26 -18.86
CA THR A 125 -28.40 2.41 -20.04
C THR A 125 -27.20 1.46 -20.04
N ALA A 126 -27.39 0.21 -20.47
CA ALA A 126 -26.31 -0.75 -20.74
C ALA A 126 -25.46 -0.33 -21.98
N ASN A 127 -24.70 -1.24 -22.56
CA ASN A 127 -23.76 -0.99 -23.68
C ASN A 127 -24.20 -1.45 -25.09
N ASP A 128 -25.36 -2.11 -25.25
CA ASP A 128 -25.83 -2.74 -26.51
C ASP A 128 -26.97 -1.90 -27.16
N MET A 129 -27.99 -2.50 -27.80
CA MET A 129 -29.04 -1.79 -28.55
C MET A 129 -30.13 -1.09 -27.68
N PRO A 130 -30.61 0.13 -28.03
CA PRO A 130 -31.62 0.87 -27.23
C PRO A 130 -32.97 0.19 -27.05
N ASP A 131 -33.38 -0.66 -27.99
CA ASP A 131 -34.67 -1.36 -28.00
C ASP A 131 -34.93 -2.18 -26.73
N ARG A 132 -33.86 -2.75 -26.15
CA ARG A 132 -33.90 -3.56 -24.93
C ARG A 132 -33.99 -2.75 -23.63
N ASP A 133 -33.82 -1.43 -23.68
CA ASP A 133 -33.88 -0.60 -22.48
C ASP A 133 -35.32 -0.64 -21.89
N PRO A 134 -35.49 -0.74 -20.55
CA PRO A 134 -36.81 -0.73 -19.94
C PRO A 134 -37.39 0.69 -19.97
N LEU A 135 -38.60 0.85 -20.53
CA LEU A 135 -39.32 2.13 -20.53
C LEU A 135 -40.28 2.26 -19.36
N THR A 136 -40.91 1.18 -18.92
CA THR A 136 -41.77 1.20 -17.73
C THR A 136 -41.51 0.01 -16.83
N ILE A 137 -41.77 0.21 -15.55
CA ILE A 137 -41.55 -0.76 -14.47
C ILE A 137 -42.74 -0.79 -13.49
N THR A 138 -42.77 -1.80 -12.61
CA THR A 138 -43.26 -1.62 -11.24
C THR A 138 -42.12 -1.66 -10.23
N ILE A 139 -42.35 -1.03 -9.08
CA ILE A 139 -41.57 -1.21 -7.86
C ILE A 139 -42.53 -1.63 -6.76
N GLU A 140 -42.18 -2.68 -6.04
CA GLU A 140 -43.02 -3.30 -5.02
C GLU A 140 -42.19 -3.55 -3.76
N GLY A 141 -42.78 -3.43 -2.58
CA GLY A 141 -42.09 -3.61 -1.29
C GLY A 141 -42.57 -4.85 -0.53
N SER A 142 -41.69 -5.42 0.29
CA SER A 142 -42.04 -6.49 1.22
C SER A 142 -41.34 -6.37 2.58
N ASN A 143 -42.00 -6.91 3.60
CA ASN A 143 -41.46 -7.14 4.93
C ASN A 143 -41.51 -8.63 5.33
N ALA A 144 -41.89 -9.52 4.41
CA ALA A 144 -42.00 -10.96 4.65
C ALA A 144 -40.59 -11.60 4.75
N PRO A 145 -40.35 -12.56 5.68
CA PRO A 145 -39.05 -13.20 5.82
C PRO A 145 -38.55 -13.90 4.54
N ASN A 146 -39.48 -14.41 3.73
CA ASN A 146 -39.23 -15.09 2.47
C ASN A 146 -39.27 -14.16 1.24
N ALA A 147 -39.20 -12.83 1.41
CA ALA A 147 -39.26 -11.87 0.29
C ALA A 147 -38.15 -12.11 -0.77
N VAL A 148 -37.02 -12.67 -0.35
CA VAL A 148 -35.83 -12.97 -1.18
C VAL A 148 -35.81 -14.40 -1.74
N GLU A 149 -36.91 -15.15 -1.65
CA GLU A 149 -37.06 -16.46 -2.27
C GLU A 149 -37.68 -16.34 -3.68
N ALA A 150 -37.23 -17.18 -4.62
CA ALA A 150 -37.56 -17.08 -6.05
C ALA A 150 -39.06 -17.21 -6.42
N ASN A 151 -39.91 -17.65 -5.47
CA ASN A 151 -41.36 -17.81 -5.65
C ASN A 151 -42.18 -16.91 -4.70
N SER A 152 -41.58 -15.86 -4.14
CA SER A 152 -42.25 -15.01 -3.16
C SER A 152 -43.30 -14.08 -3.78
N ASN A 153 -44.56 -14.27 -3.39
CA ASN A 153 -45.70 -13.47 -3.84
C ASN A 153 -46.10 -12.35 -2.86
N SER A 154 -45.40 -12.23 -1.72
CA SER A 154 -45.75 -11.33 -0.62
C SER A 154 -45.22 -9.90 -0.80
N PHE A 155 -45.52 -9.27 -1.94
CA PHE A 155 -45.11 -7.91 -2.28
C PHE A 155 -46.32 -6.96 -2.42
N THR A 156 -46.11 -5.68 -2.09
CA THR A 156 -47.11 -4.60 -2.17
C THR A 156 -46.63 -3.55 -3.17
N LEU A 157 -47.45 -3.22 -4.17
CA LEU A 157 -47.11 -2.23 -5.19
C LEU A 157 -46.86 -0.84 -4.56
N ILE A 158 -45.72 -0.23 -4.89
CA ILE A 158 -45.34 1.14 -4.48
C ILE A 158 -45.45 2.08 -5.68
N TYR A 159 -44.94 1.64 -6.83
CA TYR A 159 -44.86 2.45 -8.05
C TYR A 159 -45.16 1.62 -9.29
N SER A 160 -45.76 2.25 -10.30
CA SER A 160 -45.90 1.71 -11.66
C SER A 160 -45.81 2.89 -12.64
N GLY A 161 -44.91 2.84 -13.61
CA GLY A 161 -44.67 3.98 -14.51
C GLY A 161 -43.28 4.00 -15.17
N PRO A 162 -42.88 5.16 -15.74
CA PRO A 162 -41.60 5.36 -16.45
C PRO A 162 -40.33 5.04 -15.65
N THR A 163 -39.23 4.80 -16.35
CA THR A 163 -37.89 4.58 -15.78
C THR A 163 -36.99 5.81 -15.82
N GLY A 164 -37.33 6.82 -16.63
CA GLY A 164 -36.47 7.96 -16.93
C GLY A 164 -35.49 7.72 -18.09
N LEU A 165 -35.60 6.59 -18.81
CA LEU A 165 -34.79 6.24 -19.98
C LEU A 165 -35.44 6.64 -21.32
N GLU A 166 -36.65 7.20 -21.31
CA GLU A 166 -37.48 7.40 -22.50
C GLU A 166 -36.78 8.29 -23.53
N GLY A 167 -36.19 9.39 -23.05
CA GLY A 167 -35.36 10.30 -23.86
C GLY A 167 -33.85 9.97 -23.89
N GLN A 168 -33.38 8.97 -23.13
CA GLN A 168 -31.95 8.62 -23.09
C GLN A 168 -31.63 7.60 -24.19
N GLN A 169 -30.73 7.97 -25.10
CA GLN A 169 -30.31 7.16 -26.25
C GLN A 169 -28.80 6.85 -26.26
N ARG A 170 -28.02 7.50 -25.39
CA ARG A 170 -26.60 7.18 -25.23
C ARG A 170 -26.43 5.91 -24.39
N ARG A 171 -25.35 5.18 -24.63
CA ARG A 171 -25.00 3.95 -23.90
C ARG A 171 -24.10 4.26 -22.69
N GLY A 172 -24.25 3.48 -21.62
CA GLY A 172 -23.49 3.65 -20.38
C GLY A 172 -23.80 4.96 -19.63
N GLU A 173 -24.99 5.51 -19.82
CA GLU A 173 -25.37 6.87 -19.40
C GLU A 173 -26.64 6.84 -18.54
N TRP A 174 -26.70 7.71 -17.54
CA TRP A 174 -27.83 7.80 -16.63
C TRP A 174 -29.08 8.42 -17.28
N GLY A 175 -30.25 7.90 -16.92
CA GLY A 175 -31.54 8.52 -17.20
C GLY A 175 -31.89 9.66 -16.24
N GLN A 176 -33.12 10.17 -16.38
CA GLN A 176 -33.73 11.07 -15.40
C GLN A 176 -34.07 10.32 -14.10
N SER A 177 -34.00 11.01 -12.97
CA SER A 177 -34.46 10.44 -11.69
C SER A 177 -35.97 10.60 -11.56
N ILE A 178 -36.68 9.49 -11.41
CA ILE A 178 -38.12 9.45 -11.20
C ILE A 178 -38.40 9.50 -9.69
N SER A 179 -39.41 10.25 -9.27
CA SER A 179 -39.84 10.37 -7.86
C SER A 179 -41.34 10.03 -7.74
N PHE A 180 -41.73 9.37 -6.66
CA PHE A 180 -43.09 8.89 -6.44
C PHE A 180 -43.47 8.87 -4.95
N PRO A 181 -44.75 9.05 -4.61
CA PRO A 181 -45.19 9.07 -3.22
C PRO A 181 -45.11 7.67 -2.60
N ASN A 182 -44.33 7.55 -1.52
CA ASN A 182 -44.35 6.40 -0.62
C ASN A 182 -44.03 6.86 0.81
N THR A 183 -44.74 6.30 1.78
CA THR A 183 -44.52 6.52 3.22
C THR A 183 -44.32 5.20 3.98
N THR A 184 -44.51 4.05 3.32
CA THR A 184 -44.37 2.73 3.94
C THR A 184 -42.94 2.22 3.81
N ALA A 185 -42.40 1.74 4.94
CA ALA A 185 -41.07 1.17 4.99
C ALA A 185 -41.05 -0.34 4.70
N TYR A 186 -40.05 -0.80 3.96
CA TYR A 186 -39.89 -2.19 3.54
C TYR A 186 -38.43 -2.65 3.69
N LYS A 187 -38.24 -3.95 3.99
CA LYS A 187 -36.93 -4.63 4.10
C LYS A 187 -36.43 -5.18 2.77
N SER A 188 -37.30 -5.31 1.78
CA SER A 188 -36.94 -5.79 0.44
C SER A 188 -37.86 -5.16 -0.61
N TYR A 189 -37.33 -5.00 -1.81
CA TYR A 189 -38.03 -4.47 -2.97
C TYR A 189 -37.94 -5.42 -4.14
N ARG A 190 -38.97 -5.42 -4.98
CA ARG A 190 -38.97 -6.09 -6.28
C ARG A 190 -39.17 -5.04 -7.36
N VAL A 191 -38.34 -5.09 -8.40
CA VAL A 191 -38.45 -4.23 -9.58
C VAL A 191 -38.73 -5.14 -10.77
N LEU A 192 -39.83 -4.86 -11.48
CA LEU A 192 -40.30 -5.63 -12.64
C LEU A 192 -40.37 -4.71 -13.86
N VAL A 193 -39.77 -5.10 -14.99
CA VAL A 193 -39.90 -4.39 -16.27
C VAL A 193 -41.28 -4.70 -16.87
N THR A 194 -42.11 -3.68 -17.06
CA THR A 194 -43.45 -3.82 -17.65
C THR A 194 -43.51 -3.47 -19.13
N ASN A 195 -42.54 -2.70 -19.65
CA ASN A 195 -42.37 -2.45 -21.08
C ASN A 195 -40.92 -2.14 -21.46
N THR A 196 -40.50 -2.50 -22.68
CA THR A 196 -39.21 -2.15 -23.28
C THR A 196 -39.38 -1.11 -24.40
N ARG A 197 -38.27 -0.58 -24.95
CA ARG A 197 -38.30 0.47 -25.97
C ARG A 197 -38.72 -0.02 -27.37
N GLY A 198 -38.33 -1.22 -27.76
CA GLY A 198 -38.62 -1.79 -29.08
C GLY A 198 -39.49 -3.05 -29.05
N GLU A 199 -40.16 -3.33 -30.17
CA GLU A 199 -41.07 -4.48 -30.34
C GLU A 199 -40.36 -5.80 -30.71
N ARG A 200 -39.06 -5.76 -31.04
CA ARG A 200 -38.25 -6.91 -31.48
C ARG A 200 -37.04 -7.17 -30.58
N THR A 201 -37.28 -7.17 -29.27
CA THR A 201 -36.28 -7.57 -28.28
C THR A 201 -36.17 -9.10 -28.17
N ASP A 202 -35.00 -9.59 -27.74
CA ASP A 202 -34.81 -10.95 -27.22
C ASP A 202 -34.67 -10.97 -25.68
N GLY A 203 -34.78 -9.80 -25.03
CA GLY A 203 -34.58 -9.59 -23.61
C GLY A 203 -34.62 -8.11 -23.23
N THR A 204 -34.32 -7.78 -21.97
CA THR A 204 -34.15 -6.40 -21.50
C THR A 204 -32.81 -6.20 -20.80
N GLN A 205 -32.28 -4.99 -20.83
CA GLN A 205 -30.97 -4.65 -20.27
C GLN A 205 -30.90 -3.25 -19.67
N TYR A 206 -30.05 -3.12 -18.66
CA TYR A 206 -29.64 -1.85 -18.02
C TYR A 206 -28.28 -2.08 -17.37
N SER A 207 -27.53 -1.01 -17.10
CA SER A 207 -26.25 -1.13 -16.37
C SER A 207 -26.48 -1.01 -14.88
N GLU A 208 -27.01 0.13 -14.44
CA GLU A 208 -27.02 0.58 -13.04
C GLU A 208 -28.41 1.07 -12.60
N VAL A 209 -28.77 0.89 -11.32
CA VAL A 209 -30.03 1.38 -10.72
C VAL A 209 -29.82 1.93 -9.31
N GLN A 210 -30.35 3.13 -9.06
CA GLN A 210 -30.43 3.74 -7.72
C GLN A 210 -31.86 3.66 -7.21
N LEU A 211 -32.07 3.14 -5.98
CA LEU A 211 -33.32 3.34 -5.25
C LEU A 211 -33.15 4.54 -4.31
N MET A 212 -33.96 5.57 -4.54
CA MET A 212 -33.83 6.86 -3.87
C MET A 212 -34.78 6.92 -2.67
N GLY A 213 -34.26 7.25 -1.48
CA GLY A 213 -35.05 7.16 -0.25
C GLY A 213 -34.26 7.46 1.03
N ALA A 214 -34.73 6.89 2.14
CA ALA A 214 -34.09 6.95 3.46
C ALA A 214 -34.36 5.68 4.30
N PRO A 215 -33.41 5.22 5.13
CA PRO A 215 -33.66 4.14 6.11
C PRO A 215 -34.55 4.60 7.27
N THR A 216 -35.24 3.67 7.93
CA THR A 216 -36.04 3.97 9.14
C THR A 216 -35.18 4.22 10.38
N ASP A 217 -33.95 3.69 10.41
CA ASP A 217 -32.92 4.08 11.37
C ASP A 217 -31.63 4.40 10.61
N PRO A 218 -31.23 5.68 10.48
CA PRO A 218 -30.01 6.07 9.79
C PRO A 218 -28.73 5.78 10.57
N ASN A 219 -28.83 5.31 11.82
CA ASN A 219 -27.69 4.92 12.67
C ASN A 219 -27.52 3.40 12.79
N ALA A 220 -28.46 2.62 12.25
CA ALA A 220 -28.36 1.16 12.25
C ALA A 220 -27.14 0.70 11.43
N PRO A 221 -26.35 -0.28 11.92
CA PRO A 221 -25.31 -0.90 11.11
C PRO A 221 -25.95 -1.62 9.92
N ARG A 222 -25.35 -1.53 8.72
CA ARG A 222 -25.90 -2.23 7.54
C ARG A 222 -26.03 -3.74 7.81
N ILE A 223 -27.18 -4.29 7.48
CA ILE A 223 -27.41 -5.72 7.31
C ILE A 223 -26.50 -6.19 6.17
N VAL A 224 -25.56 -7.07 6.49
CA VAL A 224 -24.67 -7.67 5.49
C VAL A 224 -25.27 -9.00 5.04
N TYR A 225 -25.85 -9.02 3.86
CA TYR A 225 -26.48 -10.21 3.29
C TYR A 225 -25.46 -11.14 2.63
N ALA A 226 -24.56 -11.69 3.45
CA ALA A 226 -23.45 -12.52 3.01
C ALA A 226 -23.93 -13.74 2.17
N GLN A 227 -23.65 -13.73 0.87
CA GLN A 227 -23.76 -14.94 0.04
C GLN A 227 -22.70 -15.97 0.47
N PRO A 228 -22.94 -17.29 0.31
CA PRO A 228 -21.90 -18.30 0.53
C PRO A 228 -20.67 -18.01 -0.33
N ALA A 229 -19.46 -18.13 0.25
CA ALA A 229 -18.20 -17.76 -0.38
C ALA A 229 -18.09 -18.26 -1.83
N LEU A 230 -18.32 -19.55 -2.06
CA LEU A 230 -18.19 -20.18 -3.38
C LEU A 230 -19.17 -19.63 -4.42
N LYS A 231 -20.33 -19.09 -4.01
CA LYS A 231 -21.35 -18.49 -4.89
C LYS A 231 -21.06 -17.04 -5.29
N ARG A 232 -20.15 -16.34 -4.61
CA ARG A 232 -19.76 -14.96 -4.98
C ARG A 232 -19.02 -14.98 -6.33
N THR A 233 -19.09 -13.90 -7.10
CA THR A 233 -18.43 -13.77 -8.41
C THR A 233 -17.45 -12.61 -8.46
N GLN A 234 -17.71 -11.52 -7.74
CA GLN A 234 -16.82 -10.37 -7.67
C GLN A 234 -15.66 -10.58 -6.67
N ILE A 235 -14.48 -10.04 -7.01
CA ILE A 235 -13.35 -9.84 -6.09
C ILE A 235 -13.20 -8.32 -5.90
N ASN A 236 -13.34 -7.86 -4.66
CA ASN A 236 -13.23 -6.46 -4.24
C ASN A 236 -12.52 -6.35 -2.87
N GLU A 237 -12.33 -5.15 -2.33
CA GLU A 237 -11.72 -4.93 -1.03
C GLU A 237 -12.57 -5.47 0.15
N LYS A 238 -13.90 -5.55 -0.02
CA LYS A 238 -14.85 -5.93 1.03
C LYS A 238 -14.89 -7.45 1.24
N TRP A 239 -15.33 -7.89 2.41
CA TRP A 239 -15.66 -9.30 2.66
C TRP A 239 -16.76 -9.44 3.71
N ALA A 240 -17.76 -10.25 3.38
CA ALA A 240 -18.82 -10.63 4.28
C ALA A 240 -18.60 -12.03 4.87
N ASP A 241 -18.97 -12.24 6.13
CA ASP A 241 -19.05 -13.55 6.77
C ASP A 241 -20.52 -13.81 7.16
N ARG A 242 -21.08 -14.98 6.80
CA ARG A 242 -22.46 -15.35 7.18
C ARG A 242 -22.66 -15.59 8.68
N ALA A 243 -21.58 -15.74 9.45
CA ALA A 243 -21.71 -16.07 10.86
C ALA A 243 -22.10 -14.87 11.73
N THR A 244 -23.19 -15.01 12.50
CA THR A 244 -23.51 -14.07 13.57
C THR A 244 -22.61 -14.34 14.78
N ILE A 245 -21.68 -13.44 15.06
CA ILE A 245 -20.77 -13.53 16.22
C ILE A 245 -21.43 -12.84 17.43
N THR A 246 -21.44 -13.53 18.57
CA THR A 246 -22.03 -13.03 19.83
C THR A 246 -21.13 -13.34 21.03
N GLY A 247 -21.35 -12.64 22.15
CA GLY A 247 -20.48 -12.73 23.32
C GLY A 247 -19.19 -11.90 23.17
N ALA A 248 -18.53 -11.61 24.30
CA ALA A 248 -17.39 -10.70 24.34
C ALA A 248 -16.11 -11.41 24.82
N THR A 249 -15.31 -11.89 23.86
CA THR A 249 -14.02 -12.55 24.14
C THR A 249 -13.09 -11.62 24.91
N THR A 250 -12.82 -11.97 26.17
CA THR A 250 -11.92 -11.22 27.05
C THR A 250 -10.65 -12.03 27.24
N ILE A 251 -9.56 -11.57 26.63
CA ILE A 251 -8.25 -12.21 26.74
C ILE A 251 -7.49 -11.54 27.88
N THR A 252 -7.15 -12.30 28.91
CA THR A 252 -6.51 -11.80 30.14
C THR A 252 -5.03 -11.48 29.98
N SER A 253 -4.36 -12.04 28.96
CA SER A 253 -3.00 -11.66 28.55
C SER A 253 -2.78 -11.98 27.07
N GLN A 254 -2.24 -11.03 26.31
CA GLN A 254 -1.71 -11.20 24.96
C GLN A 254 -0.19 -11.41 25.00
N SER A 255 0.40 -11.82 23.88
CA SER A 255 1.84 -11.59 23.66
C SER A 255 2.06 -10.08 23.56
N PRO A 256 3.11 -9.48 24.15
CA PRO A 256 3.38 -8.04 24.02
C PRO A 256 3.86 -7.62 22.61
N ARG A 257 3.71 -8.51 21.62
CA ARG A 257 4.08 -8.36 20.20
C ARG A 257 3.08 -9.10 19.32
N SER A 258 1.78 -8.86 19.50
CA SER A 258 0.72 -9.41 18.64
C SER A 258 -0.39 -8.40 18.31
N LEU A 259 -0.98 -8.56 17.13
CA LEU A 259 -2.19 -7.85 16.71
C LEU A 259 -3.39 -8.75 16.98
N TRP A 260 -4.52 -8.24 17.49
CA TRP A 260 -5.71 -9.06 17.73
C TRP A 260 -7.07 -8.32 17.69
N TYR A 261 -8.12 -9.07 17.36
CA TYR A 261 -9.45 -8.58 16.99
C TYR A 261 -10.56 -9.52 17.47
N ARG A 262 -11.72 -8.95 17.81
CA ARG A 262 -12.93 -9.67 18.27
C ARG A 262 -13.93 -10.04 17.16
N GLY A 263 -13.55 -9.88 15.89
CA GLY A 263 -14.35 -10.25 14.73
C GLY A 263 -13.47 -10.39 13.47
N PRO A 264 -13.97 -11.03 12.40
CA PRO A 264 -13.29 -11.16 11.12
C PRO A 264 -13.08 -9.79 10.46
N ALA A 265 -12.16 -9.74 9.50
CA ALA A 265 -11.98 -8.58 8.64
C ALA A 265 -13.20 -8.41 7.71
N LYS A 266 -13.68 -7.17 7.59
CA LYS A 266 -14.76 -6.76 6.68
C LYS A 266 -14.25 -6.07 5.42
N VAL A 267 -13.02 -5.59 5.47
CA VAL A 267 -12.27 -5.03 4.35
C VAL A 267 -10.83 -5.53 4.38
N TRP A 268 -10.14 -5.47 3.26
CA TRP A 268 -8.77 -5.94 3.09
C TRP A 268 -7.78 -5.26 4.06
N GLU A 269 -7.98 -3.99 4.38
CA GLU A 269 -7.23 -3.20 5.38
C GLU A 269 -7.48 -3.61 6.84
N GLU A 270 -8.42 -4.54 7.09
CA GLU A 270 -8.58 -5.22 8.38
C GLU A 270 -7.98 -6.63 8.37
N ALA A 271 -7.65 -7.21 7.21
CA ALA A 271 -7.08 -8.55 7.09
C ALA A 271 -5.60 -8.58 7.49
N LEU A 272 -5.11 -9.75 7.93
CA LEU A 272 -3.77 -9.89 8.49
C LEU A 272 -2.78 -10.46 7.47
N PRO A 273 -1.66 -9.76 7.19
CA PRO A 273 -0.66 -10.25 6.25
C PRO A 273 0.11 -11.45 6.82
N LEU A 274 0.41 -12.38 5.93
CA LEU A 274 1.43 -13.42 6.02
C LEU A 274 2.36 -13.31 4.80
N GLY A 275 3.65 -13.60 4.97
CA GLY A 275 4.58 -13.65 3.84
C GLY A 275 5.90 -14.32 4.19
N ASN A 276 6.57 -14.88 3.18
CA ASN A 276 7.88 -15.52 3.31
C ASN A 276 8.96 -14.88 2.41
N GLY A 277 8.70 -13.68 1.87
CA GLY A 277 9.53 -12.98 0.88
C GLY A 277 9.28 -13.39 -0.58
N ARG A 278 8.32 -14.31 -0.85
CA ARG A 278 7.93 -14.73 -2.20
C ARG A 278 6.43 -14.97 -2.35
N LEU A 279 5.83 -15.67 -1.38
CA LEU A 279 4.42 -16.07 -1.36
C LEU A 279 3.74 -15.36 -0.18
N GLY A 280 2.82 -14.46 -0.49
CA GLY A 280 2.06 -13.65 0.46
C GLY A 280 0.60 -14.07 0.55
N ALA A 281 -0.04 -13.79 1.69
CA ALA A 281 -1.48 -13.89 1.83
C ALA A 281 -2.04 -12.86 2.83
N MET A 282 -3.29 -12.46 2.64
CA MET A 282 -4.06 -11.61 3.56
C MET A 282 -5.23 -12.42 4.13
N VAL A 283 -5.20 -12.69 5.43
CA VAL A 283 -6.12 -13.60 6.13
C VAL A 283 -7.25 -12.82 6.79
N PHE A 284 -8.49 -13.09 6.37
CA PHE A 284 -9.67 -12.34 6.85
C PHE A 284 -10.21 -12.86 8.19
N GLY A 285 -10.22 -14.19 8.40
CA GLY A 285 -10.60 -14.84 9.64
C GLY A 285 -12.08 -15.27 9.75
N GLY A 286 -12.82 -15.36 8.65
CA GLY A 286 -14.27 -15.60 8.67
C GLY A 286 -14.69 -16.99 9.18
N VAL A 287 -15.75 -17.07 9.96
CA VAL A 287 -16.25 -18.30 10.60
C VAL A 287 -16.96 -19.19 9.58
N ALA A 288 -17.97 -18.66 8.88
CA ALA A 288 -18.73 -19.40 7.87
C ALA A 288 -18.14 -19.22 6.46
N ASP A 289 -17.56 -18.06 6.18
CA ASP A 289 -16.92 -17.71 4.90
C ASP A 289 -15.52 -17.14 5.13
N GLU A 290 -14.48 -17.95 4.89
CA GLU A 290 -13.08 -17.55 5.03
C GLU A 290 -12.48 -17.12 3.68
N ARG A 291 -11.62 -16.11 3.72
CA ARG A 291 -10.88 -15.58 2.56
C ARG A 291 -9.40 -15.47 2.91
N LEU A 292 -8.57 -16.11 2.09
CA LEU A 292 -7.14 -15.83 1.98
C LEU A 292 -6.91 -15.25 0.59
N GLN A 293 -6.77 -13.93 0.48
CA GLN A 293 -6.28 -13.31 -0.76
C GLN A 293 -4.78 -13.60 -0.87
N LEU A 294 -4.28 -13.95 -2.07
CA LEU A 294 -2.96 -14.53 -2.31
C LEU A 294 -2.10 -13.66 -3.26
N ASN A 295 -0.80 -13.69 -3.03
CA ASN A 295 0.21 -12.99 -3.84
C ASN A 295 1.44 -13.88 -4.09
N GLU A 296 2.02 -13.76 -5.29
CA GLU A 296 3.35 -14.29 -5.63
C GLU A 296 4.20 -13.13 -6.15
N ASP A 297 5.41 -12.98 -5.65
CA ASP A 297 6.26 -11.80 -5.81
C ASP A 297 6.65 -11.47 -7.27
N THR A 298 6.59 -12.46 -8.17
CA THR A 298 6.87 -12.30 -9.60
C THR A 298 5.63 -12.22 -10.48
N LEU A 299 4.40 -12.19 -9.93
CA LEU A 299 3.20 -12.02 -10.76
C LEU A 299 2.93 -10.54 -11.11
N TRP A 300 3.57 -10.08 -12.18
CA TRP A 300 3.38 -8.76 -12.77
C TRP A 300 2.82 -8.89 -14.18
N ASP A 301 1.96 -7.93 -14.59
CA ASP A 301 1.69 -7.71 -16.00
C ASP A 301 2.95 -7.21 -16.72
N GLY A 302 3.02 -7.35 -18.04
CA GLY A 302 4.16 -6.93 -18.87
C GLY A 302 5.04 -8.07 -19.37
N TYR A 303 6.21 -7.65 -19.87
CA TYR A 303 7.31 -8.46 -20.39
C TYR A 303 8.52 -7.53 -20.67
N PRO A 304 9.76 -8.04 -20.81
CA PRO A 304 10.93 -7.22 -21.10
C PRO A 304 10.82 -6.48 -22.44
N LEU A 305 11.00 -5.15 -22.43
CA LEU A 305 10.91 -4.28 -23.61
C LEU A 305 11.89 -3.10 -23.49
N ASP A 306 12.53 -2.71 -24.60
CA ASP A 306 13.41 -1.53 -24.64
C ASP A 306 12.58 -0.25 -24.75
N ALA A 307 12.44 0.47 -23.63
CA ALA A 307 11.66 1.71 -23.56
C ALA A 307 12.44 2.97 -23.97
N SER A 308 13.69 2.83 -24.46
CA SER A 308 14.60 3.95 -24.73
C SER A 308 14.12 4.85 -25.88
N ASN A 309 14.05 6.16 -25.65
CA ASN A 309 13.67 7.14 -26.67
C ASN A 309 14.89 7.89 -27.25
N PRO A 310 15.33 7.60 -28.50
CA PRO A 310 16.51 8.23 -29.10
C PRO A 310 16.32 9.73 -29.42
N LYS A 311 15.09 10.27 -29.40
CA LYS A 311 14.86 11.72 -29.56
C LYS A 311 15.39 12.51 -28.36
N SER A 312 15.51 11.86 -27.20
CA SER A 312 15.96 12.50 -25.96
C SER A 312 17.35 13.10 -26.13
N LEU A 313 18.28 12.36 -26.74
CA LEU A 313 19.65 12.80 -26.99
C LEU A 313 19.72 14.03 -27.89
N THR A 314 18.83 14.14 -28.89
CA THR A 314 18.75 15.32 -29.76
C THR A 314 18.05 16.52 -29.12
N ALA A 315 17.17 16.30 -28.13
CA ALA A 315 16.45 17.36 -27.44
C ALA A 315 17.19 17.91 -26.21
N LEU A 316 18.02 17.08 -25.56
CA LEU A 316 18.71 17.40 -24.31
C LEU A 316 19.49 18.73 -24.34
N PRO A 317 20.30 19.06 -25.36
CA PRO A 317 21.05 20.32 -25.37
C PRO A 317 20.15 21.56 -25.41
N ASP A 318 19.02 21.49 -26.12
CA ASP A 318 18.05 22.59 -26.17
C ASP A 318 17.22 22.69 -24.89
N VAL A 319 16.85 21.57 -24.26
CA VAL A 319 16.23 21.57 -22.92
C VAL A 319 17.16 22.21 -21.89
N GLN A 320 18.44 21.82 -21.89
CA GLN A 320 19.46 22.38 -21.01
C GLN A 320 19.65 23.89 -21.21
N ARG A 321 19.79 24.32 -22.48
CA ARG A 321 19.91 25.72 -22.88
C ARG A 321 18.68 26.54 -22.46
N LEU A 322 17.47 26.04 -22.69
CA LEU A 322 16.23 26.73 -22.32
C LEU A 322 16.09 26.90 -20.80
N LEU A 323 16.52 25.91 -20.00
CA LEU A 323 16.53 26.03 -18.54
C LEU A 323 17.55 27.06 -18.03
N PHE A 324 18.73 27.15 -18.65
CA PHE A 324 19.70 28.21 -18.35
C PHE A 324 19.24 29.60 -18.84
N GLU A 325 18.40 29.67 -19.89
CA GLU A 325 17.76 30.91 -20.37
C GLU A 325 16.52 31.33 -19.54
N GLY A 326 16.14 30.59 -18.50
CA GLY A 326 14.93 30.87 -17.70
C GLY A 326 13.60 30.61 -18.44
N LYS A 327 13.64 29.76 -19.48
CA LYS A 327 12.51 29.40 -20.36
C LYS A 327 11.96 28.02 -19.99
N ASN A 328 11.65 27.84 -18.71
CA ASN A 328 11.36 26.53 -18.13
C ASN A 328 10.11 25.89 -18.76
N LYS A 329 9.09 26.69 -19.13
CA LYS A 329 7.87 26.19 -19.81
C LYS A 329 8.12 25.78 -21.26
N GLU A 330 9.17 26.29 -21.90
CA GLU A 330 9.60 25.88 -23.24
C GLU A 330 10.39 24.57 -23.13
N ALA A 331 11.29 24.47 -22.14
CA ALA A 331 12.05 23.26 -21.84
C ALA A 331 11.15 22.08 -21.47
N GLU A 332 10.17 22.28 -20.58
CA GLU A 332 9.16 21.29 -20.20
C GLU A 332 8.37 20.80 -21.43
N ARG A 333 7.90 21.69 -22.30
CA ARG A 333 7.17 21.29 -23.52
C ARG A 333 8.05 20.50 -24.50
N LEU A 334 9.32 20.88 -24.63
CA LEU A 334 10.28 20.17 -25.48
C LEU A 334 10.61 18.78 -24.92
N ALA A 335 10.81 18.67 -23.60
CA ALA A 335 11.11 17.43 -22.90
C ALA A 335 9.93 16.45 -22.92
N ALA A 336 8.71 16.91 -22.61
CA ALA A 336 7.51 16.07 -22.64
C ALA A 336 7.30 15.39 -24.01
N ALA A 337 7.64 16.09 -25.09
CA ALA A 337 7.48 15.60 -26.46
C ALA A 337 8.61 14.67 -26.95
N ASN A 338 9.79 14.65 -26.30
CA ASN A 338 10.99 14.01 -26.85
C ASN A 338 11.84 13.18 -25.87
N MET A 339 11.67 13.32 -24.56
CA MET A 339 12.52 12.68 -23.55
C MET A 339 11.82 11.58 -22.74
N MET A 340 10.50 11.43 -22.87
CA MET A 340 9.75 10.34 -22.24
C MET A 340 10.09 8.98 -22.85
N GLY A 341 10.09 7.92 -22.03
CA GLY A 341 10.21 6.54 -22.51
C GLY A 341 9.05 6.14 -23.42
N THR A 342 9.27 5.11 -24.26
CA THR A 342 8.26 4.63 -25.23
C THR A 342 8.03 3.13 -25.06
N PRO A 343 6.93 2.67 -24.44
CA PRO A 343 5.85 3.45 -23.83
C PRO A 343 6.28 4.11 -22.51
N SER A 344 5.60 5.21 -22.13
CA SER A 344 5.96 6.05 -20.97
C SER A 344 5.36 5.56 -19.64
N GLY A 345 5.50 4.27 -19.32
CA GLY A 345 4.95 3.71 -18.08
C GLY A 345 5.23 2.23 -17.86
N VAL A 346 5.55 1.88 -16.61
CA VAL A 346 5.71 0.52 -16.07
C VAL A 346 4.41 -0.30 -16.12
N LYS A 347 4.47 -1.55 -15.64
CA LYS A 347 3.33 -2.47 -15.60
C LYS A 347 2.99 -2.89 -14.17
N PRO A 348 1.70 -3.12 -13.85
CA PRO A 348 1.25 -3.37 -12.49
C PRO A 348 1.65 -4.74 -11.95
N TYR A 349 1.99 -4.76 -10.67
CA TYR A 349 1.93 -5.96 -9.84
C TYR A 349 0.47 -6.46 -9.74
N GLN A 350 0.25 -7.77 -9.66
CA GLN A 350 -1.10 -8.34 -9.64
C GLN A 350 -1.29 -9.41 -8.57
N SER A 351 -2.49 -9.44 -7.98
CA SER A 351 -2.94 -10.57 -7.15
C SER A 351 -2.84 -11.90 -7.89
N LEU A 352 -2.37 -12.93 -7.18
CA LEU A 352 -2.40 -14.33 -7.66
C LEU A 352 -3.83 -14.84 -7.78
N GLY A 353 -4.75 -14.23 -7.02
CA GLY A 353 -6.12 -14.68 -6.81
C GLY A 353 -6.34 -14.93 -5.33
N GLU A 354 -7.37 -15.72 -5.02
CA GLU A 354 -7.87 -15.88 -3.66
C GLU A 354 -8.32 -17.32 -3.42
N LEU A 355 -7.98 -17.84 -2.25
CA LEU A 355 -8.56 -19.05 -1.69
C LEU A 355 -9.79 -18.66 -0.89
N TRP A 356 -10.96 -19.11 -1.35
CA TRP A 356 -12.23 -18.93 -0.66
C TRP A 356 -12.70 -20.25 -0.07
N MET A 357 -13.19 -20.20 1.16
CA MET A 357 -13.68 -21.38 1.88
C MET A 357 -15.05 -21.12 2.49
N GLU A 358 -15.92 -22.13 2.41
CA GLU A 358 -17.22 -22.18 3.08
C GLU A 358 -17.21 -23.28 4.15
N PHE A 359 -17.70 -22.97 5.35
CA PHE A 359 -17.89 -23.92 6.46
C PHE A 359 -19.40 -24.15 6.71
N PRO A 360 -20.05 -25.13 6.05
CA PRO A 360 -21.49 -25.32 6.15
C PRO A 360 -21.97 -25.54 7.60
N GLY A 361 -23.07 -24.87 7.97
CA GLY A 361 -23.66 -24.95 9.31
C GLY A 361 -23.01 -24.09 10.39
N GLN A 362 -21.86 -23.45 10.13
CA GLN A 362 -21.18 -22.58 11.11
C GLN A 362 -21.73 -21.13 11.11
N THR A 363 -23.04 -20.96 10.99
CA THR A 363 -23.72 -19.65 10.83
C THR A 363 -23.82 -18.82 12.12
N SER A 364 -23.23 -19.26 13.22
CA SER A 364 -23.08 -18.50 14.45
C SER A 364 -21.83 -18.90 15.21
N ALA A 365 -21.27 -17.97 15.98
CA ALA A 365 -20.12 -18.22 16.84
C ALA A 365 -20.14 -17.43 18.15
N THR A 366 -19.51 -18.01 19.17
CA THR A 366 -19.16 -17.36 20.44
C THR A 366 -17.64 -17.37 20.66
N ASN A 367 -17.16 -16.57 21.61
CA ASN A 367 -15.75 -16.52 22.04
C ASN A 367 -14.73 -16.34 20.90
N TYR A 368 -15.13 -15.61 19.85
CA TYR A 368 -14.31 -15.37 18.67
C TYR A 368 -13.07 -14.51 18.98
N SER A 369 -11.92 -14.92 18.47
CA SER A 369 -10.72 -14.08 18.36
C SER A 369 -9.95 -14.42 17.08
N ARG A 370 -9.39 -13.40 16.43
CA ARG A 370 -8.30 -13.57 15.45
C ARG A 370 -7.11 -12.70 15.82
N GLY A 371 -5.92 -13.09 15.38
CA GLY A 371 -4.71 -12.29 15.59
C GLY A 371 -3.49 -12.79 14.85
N LEU A 372 -2.42 -12.00 14.90
CA LEU A 372 -1.10 -12.25 14.30
C LEU A 372 -0.04 -12.17 15.41
N ASP A 373 0.70 -13.24 15.61
CA ASP A 373 1.83 -13.30 16.54
C ASP A 373 3.13 -12.94 15.82
N LEU A 374 3.68 -11.75 16.10
CA LEU A 374 4.90 -11.26 15.48
C LEU A 374 6.16 -11.99 15.99
N ALA A 375 6.09 -12.72 17.12
CA ALA A 375 7.22 -13.51 17.60
C ALA A 375 7.40 -14.83 16.83
N ASN A 376 6.39 -15.27 16.10
CA ASN A 376 6.38 -16.55 15.37
C ASN A 376 5.99 -16.43 13.88
N ALA A 377 5.50 -15.26 13.43
CA ALA A 377 4.91 -15.07 12.09
C ALA A 377 3.77 -16.06 11.80
N ILE A 378 2.79 -16.11 12.71
CA ILE A 378 1.62 -17.02 12.63
C ILE A 378 0.35 -16.21 12.86
N THR A 379 -0.61 -16.30 11.93
CA THR A 379 -1.98 -15.86 12.21
C THR A 379 -2.78 -16.99 12.86
N SER A 380 -3.72 -16.63 13.72
CA SER A 380 -4.62 -17.58 14.36
C SER A 380 -6.05 -17.05 14.37
N VAL A 381 -7.00 -17.98 14.29
CA VAL A 381 -8.44 -17.75 14.48
C VAL A 381 -8.94 -18.80 15.46
N SER A 382 -9.78 -18.42 16.40
CA SER A 382 -10.40 -19.30 17.39
C SER A 382 -11.82 -18.86 17.66
N TYR A 383 -12.77 -19.79 17.75
CA TYR A 383 -14.17 -19.52 18.08
C TYR A 383 -14.88 -20.80 18.54
N GLU A 384 -16.06 -20.67 19.11
CA GLU A 384 -16.95 -21.77 19.46
C GLU A 384 -18.17 -21.83 18.55
N ASN A 385 -18.54 -23.02 18.10
CA ASN A 385 -19.78 -23.29 17.38
C ASN A 385 -20.37 -24.64 17.82
N ALA A 386 -21.64 -24.64 18.23
CA ALA A 386 -22.39 -25.83 18.68
C ALA A 386 -21.57 -26.78 19.58
N GLY A 387 -21.07 -26.25 20.70
CA GLY A 387 -20.36 -27.02 21.74
C GLY A 387 -18.93 -27.48 21.41
N ALA A 388 -18.39 -27.12 20.25
CA ALA A 388 -16.99 -27.37 19.89
C ALA A 388 -16.24 -26.05 19.69
N THR A 389 -14.99 -25.99 20.15
CA THR A 389 -14.05 -24.90 19.84
C THR A 389 -13.31 -25.27 18.57
N PHE A 390 -13.37 -24.38 17.58
CA PHE A 390 -12.63 -24.48 16.32
C PHE A 390 -11.41 -23.57 16.39
N LYS A 391 -10.27 -24.04 15.84
CA LYS A 391 -9.05 -23.25 15.70
C LYS A 391 -8.52 -23.36 14.27
N ARG A 392 -8.03 -22.24 13.75
CA ARG A 392 -7.17 -22.19 12.56
C ARG A 392 -5.83 -21.55 12.92
N GLU A 393 -4.73 -22.12 12.44
CA GLU A 393 -3.38 -21.54 12.54
C GLU A 393 -2.73 -21.52 11.16
N SER A 394 -2.25 -20.36 10.71
CA SER A 394 -1.70 -20.18 9.36
C SER A 394 -0.36 -19.46 9.36
N PHE A 395 0.55 -19.86 8.45
CA PHE A 395 1.82 -19.17 8.20
C PHE A 395 2.31 -19.37 6.76
N SER A 396 3.12 -18.44 6.25
CA SER A 396 3.89 -18.60 5.01
C SER A 396 5.32 -19.00 5.35
N SER A 397 5.73 -20.22 4.97
CA SER A 397 7.01 -20.81 5.36
C SER A 397 8.10 -20.52 4.35
N ALA A 398 9.19 -19.87 4.77
CA ALA A 398 10.34 -19.62 3.89
C ALA A 398 11.16 -20.90 3.57
N PRO A 399 11.48 -21.80 4.53
CA PRO A 399 12.27 -23.01 4.23
C PRO A 399 11.55 -24.04 3.35
N VAL A 400 10.22 -24.03 3.36
CA VAL A 400 9.39 -24.98 2.59
C VAL A 400 8.80 -24.35 1.32
N GLY A 401 8.69 -23.01 1.29
CA GLY A 401 8.20 -22.24 0.15
C GLY A 401 6.68 -22.12 0.04
N VAL A 402 5.90 -22.72 0.95
CA VAL A 402 4.43 -22.83 0.91
C VAL A 402 3.76 -22.10 2.07
N ILE A 403 2.50 -21.71 1.89
CA ILE A 403 1.60 -21.36 3.00
C ILE A 403 1.01 -22.66 3.57
N ALA A 404 0.97 -22.78 4.90
CA ALA A 404 0.31 -23.87 5.60
C ALA A 404 -0.78 -23.33 6.52
N THR A 405 -1.97 -23.94 6.50
CA THR A 405 -3.10 -23.65 7.40
C THR A 405 -3.59 -24.94 8.03
N ASN A 406 -3.52 -25.05 9.36
CA ASN A 406 -4.09 -26.18 10.11
C ASN A 406 -5.46 -25.80 10.69
N ILE A 407 -6.43 -26.69 10.54
CA ILE A 407 -7.82 -26.53 10.98
C ILE A 407 -8.16 -27.68 11.93
N THR A 408 -8.53 -27.35 13.17
CA THR A 408 -8.86 -28.33 14.22
C THR A 408 -10.13 -27.96 14.96
N ALA A 409 -10.78 -28.97 15.56
CA ALA A 409 -11.88 -28.80 16.50
C ALA A 409 -11.66 -29.64 17.76
N THR A 410 -12.26 -29.25 18.89
CA THR A 410 -12.19 -30.02 20.16
C THR A 410 -13.02 -31.30 20.18
N GLN A 411 -13.74 -31.61 19.11
CA GLN A 411 -14.50 -32.85 18.93
C GLN A 411 -14.17 -33.47 17.56
N PRO A 412 -13.99 -34.80 17.48
CA PRO A 412 -13.71 -35.50 16.21
C PRO A 412 -14.90 -35.39 15.23
N GLY A 413 -14.63 -35.53 13.94
CA GLY A 413 -15.65 -35.48 12.89
C GLY A 413 -16.34 -34.12 12.67
N ARG A 414 -15.90 -33.04 13.32
CA ARG A 414 -16.52 -31.70 13.21
C ARG A 414 -15.96 -30.82 12.07
N ILE A 415 -14.86 -31.22 11.42
CA ILE A 415 -14.27 -30.44 10.32
C ILE A 415 -14.93 -30.82 8.99
N SER A 416 -15.80 -29.92 8.51
CA SER A 416 -16.38 -29.96 7.17
C SER A 416 -16.28 -28.58 6.53
N PHE A 417 -15.79 -28.51 5.29
CA PHE A 417 -15.71 -27.28 4.51
C PHE A 417 -15.65 -27.57 3.00
N GLN A 418 -15.97 -26.56 2.20
CA GLN A 418 -15.72 -26.54 0.75
C GLN A 418 -14.72 -25.42 0.44
N LEU A 419 -13.84 -25.60 -0.53
CA LEU A 419 -12.91 -24.55 -0.98
C LEU A 419 -12.73 -24.52 -2.50
N THR A 420 -12.36 -23.35 -3.01
CA THR A 420 -11.94 -23.15 -4.40
C THR A 420 -10.98 -21.96 -4.52
N LEU A 421 -10.23 -21.91 -5.62
CA LEU A 421 -9.39 -20.76 -5.99
C LEU A 421 -10.13 -19.90 -7.03
N LYS A 422 -10.08 -18.58 -6.90
CA LYS A 422 -10.59 -17.63 -7.90
C LYS A 422 -9.59 -16.52 -8.19
N ARG A 423 -9.63 -15.94 -9.39
CA ARG A 423 -8.90 -14.72 -9.77
C ARG A 423 -9.82 -13.84 -10.62
N GLN A 424 -9.66 -12.53 -10.56
CA GLN A 424 -10.54 -11.59 -11.27
C GLN A 424 -10.55 -11.80 -12.81
N LYS A 425 -9.44 -12.29 -13.38
CA LYS A 425 -9.30 -12.60 -14.81
C LYS A 425 -8.08 -13.50 -15.09
N ASP A 426 -7.93 -13.90 -16.35
CA ASP A 426 -6.78 -14.62 -16.95
C ASP A 426 -6.48 -16.04 -16.41
N ALA A 427 -7.33 -16.60 -15.54
CA ALA A 427 -7.13 -17.91 -14.93
C ALA A 427 -8.44 -18.68 -14.73
N GLN A 428 -8.34 -20.01 -14.61
CA GLN A 428 -9.44 -20.92 -14.29
C GLN A 428 -8.98 -21.97 -13.27
N CYS A 429 -9.89 -22.39 -12.39
CA CYS A 429 -9.66 -23.42 -11.37
C CYS A 429 -10.18 -24.79 -11.84
N PHE A 430 -9.43 -25.84 -11.52
CA PHE A 430 -9.68 -27.22 -11.92
C PHE A 430 -9.34 -28.19 -10.77
N ALA A 431 -9.85 -29.42 -10.86
CA ALA A 431 -9.29 -30.53 -10.10
C ALA A 431 -7.84 -30.80 -10.55
N HIS A 432 -6.92 -31.07 -9.61
CA HIS A 432 -5.53 -31.37 -9.96
C HIS A 432 -5.44 -32.73 -10.69
N PRO A 433 -4.75 -32.82 -11.85
CA PRO A 433 -4.88 -33.95 -12.78
C PRO A 433 -4.46 -35.31 -12.22
N THR A 434 -3.63 -35.35 -11.18
CA THR A 434 -3.09 -36.59 -10.59
C THR A 434 -3.25 -36.70 -9.07
N ASN A 435 -3.95 -35.76 -8.42
CA ASN A 435 -4.13 -35.76 -6.97
C ASN A 435 -5.58 -35.42 -6.60
N PRO A 436 -6.39 -36.39 -6.13
CA PRO A 436 -7.80 -36.15 -5.81
C PRO A 436 -7.99 -35.19 -4.63
N ASN A 437 -6.95 -35.03 -3.79
CA ASN A 437 -6.97 -34.14 -2.62
C ASN A 437 -6.39 -32.75 -2.94
N ALA A 438 -6.34 -32.34 -4.22
CA ALA A 438 -5.80 -31.04 -4.61
C ALA A 438 -6.54 -30.36 -5.76
N ILE A 439 -6.55 -29.03 -5.77
CA ILE A 439 -7.04 -28.19 -6.88
C ILE A 439 -5.89 -27.34 -7.44
N VAL A 440 -6.00 -27.00 -8.72
CA VAL A 440 -5.07 -26.12 -9.44
C VAL A 440 -5.83 -25.01 -10.14
N MET A 441 -5.47 -23.76 -9.87
CA MET A 441 -5.82 -22.62 -10.71
C MET A 441 -4.63 -22.27 -11.58
N ARG A 442 -4.83 -22.22 -12.90
CA ARG A 442 -3.78 -21.91 -13.88
C ARG A 442 -4.23 -20.83 -14.84
N GLY A 443 -3.28 -20.03 -15.30
CA GLY A 443 -3.55 -18.88 -16.14
C GLY A 443 -2.34 -18.39 -16.93
N GLN A 444 -2.60 -17.48 -17.86
CA GLN A 444 -1.59 -16.68 -18.53
C GLN A 444 -2.13 -15.27 -18.73
N ILE A 445 -1.42 -14.26 -18.25
CA ILE A 445 -1.85 -12.86 -18.38
C ILE A 445 -2.03 -12.53 -19.87
N ASP A 446 -3.20 -12.03 -20.27
CA ASP A 446 -3.45 -11.67 -21.68
C ASP A 446 -2.77 -10.36 -22.05
N ARG A 447 -1.46 -10.46 -22.29
CA ARG A 447 -0.56 -9.35 -22.63
C ARG A 447 0.27 -9.76 -23.84
N LYS A 448 -0.05 -9.15 -24.98
CA LYS A 448 0.56 -9.42 -26.28
C LYS A 448 1.61 -8.36 -26.64
N ASP A 449 2.51 -8.70 -27.58
CA ASP A 449 3.36 -7.72 -28.27
C ASP A 449 2.65 -7.06 -29.46
N GLU A 450 3.32 -6.10 -30.10
CA GLU A 450 2.82 -5.36 -31.26
C GLU A 450 2.51 -6.28 -32.46
N GLN A 451 3.13 -7.47 -32.50
CA GLN A 451 2.92 -8.50 -33.51
C GLN A 451 1.77 -9.47 -33.12
N GLY A 452 1.11 -9.25 -31.98
CA GLY A 452 0.02 -10.07 -31.47
C GLY A 452 0.45 -11.35 -30.75
N THR A 453 1.75 -11.57 -30.54
CA THR A 453 2.29 -12.75 -29.85
C THR A 453 1.99 -12.66 -28.36
N GLN A 454 1.52 -13.74 -27.73
CA GLN A 454 1.32 -13.76 -26.27
C GLN A 454 2.69 -13.69 -25.54
N ARG A 455 2.84 -12.73 -24.62
CA ARG A 455 4.07 -12.50 -23.84
C ARG A 455 3.87 -12.52 -22.33
N GLY A 456 2.67 -12.22 -21.84
CA GLY A 456 2.36 -12.19 -20.41
C GLY A 456 2.69 -13.50 -19.68
N LEU A 457 3.00 -13.38 -18.39
CA LEU A 457 3.41 -14.51 -17.55
C LEU A 457 2.36 -15.62 -17.50
N LYS A 458 2.84 -16.86 -17.59
CA LYS A 458 2.11 -18.05 -17.14
C LYS A 458 2.26 -18.19 -15.64
N PHE A 459 1.18 -18.59 -14.97
CA PHE A 459 1.16 -18.77 -13.53
C PHE A 459 0.24 -19.91 -13.12
N ALA A 460 0.53 -20.46 -11.94
CA ALA A 460 -0.31 -21.45 -11.28
C ALA A 460 -0.41 -21.13 -9.78
N ALA A 461 -1.52 -21.52 -9.18
CA ALA A 461 -1.75 -21.58 -7.75
C ALA A 461 -2.41 -22.93 -7.42
N GLU A 462 -1.95 -23.60 -6.38
CA GLU A 462 -2.42 -24.94 -6.00
C GLU A 462 -2.75 -25.00 -4.52
N VAL A 463 -3.76 -25.81 -4.19
CA VAL A 463 -4.11 -26.18 -2.80
C VAL A 463 -4.12 -27.69 -2.67
N VAL A 464 -3.33 -28.25 -1.75
CA VAL A 464 -3.39 -29.65 -1.33
C VAL A 464 -4.02 -29.72 0.06
N VAL A 465 -4.90 -30.70 0.28
CA VAL A 465 -5.51 -30.97 1.59
C VAL A 465 -5.03 -32.32 2.14
N VAL A 466 -4.51 -32.29 3.36
CA VAL A 466 -4.18 -33.48 4.16
C VAL A 466 -5.15 -33.52 5.35
N ALA A 467 -6.19 -34.35 5.24
CA ALA A 467 -7.21 -34.53 6.27
C ALA A 467 -6.91 -35.73 7.17
N ASP A 468 -7.18 -35.60 8.48
CA ASP A 468 -7.27 -36.72 9.41
C ASP A 468 -8.73 -37.13 9.60
N GLY A 469 -9.06 -38.35 9.22
CA GLY A 469 -10.44 -38.85 9.16
C GLY A 469 -11.31 -38.16 8.10
N GLY A 470 -12.61 -38.47 8.13
CA GLY A 470 -13.59 -37.93 7.18
C GLY A 470 -13.43 -38.42 5.75
N LYS A 471 -13.92 -37.62 4.80
CA LYS A 471 -13.80 -37.84 3.35
C LYS A 471 -13.37 -36.55 2.67
N VAL A 472 -12.49 -36.66 1.67
CA VAL A 472 -12.19 -35.60 0.70
C VAL A 472 -12.81 -35.97 -0.66
N THR A 473 -13.41 -35.01 -1.35
CA THR A 473 -13.81 -35.11 -2.76
C THR A 473 -13.44 -33.84 -3.52
N ASN A 474 -13.36 -33.93 -4.84
CA ASN A 474 -13.05 -32.81 -5.71
C ASN A 474 -13.84 -32.91 -7.02
N GLU A 475 -14.70 -31.92 -7.27
CA GLU A 475 -15.61 -31.88 -8.40
C GLU A 475 -15.58 -30.47 -9.00
N GLY A 476 -15.26 -30.35 -10.30
CA GLY A 476 -15.28 -29.05 -11.00
C GLY A 476 -14.31 -27.97 -10.49
N GLY A 477 -13.27 -28.31 -9.73
CA GLY A 477 -12.39 -27.33 -9.08
C GLY A 477 -12.91 -26.83 -7.73
N ILE A 478 -13.92 -27.48 -7.17
CA ILE A 478 -14.36 -27.33 -5.78
C ILE A 478 -13.92 -28.57 -5.01
N LEU A 479 -13.09 -28.37 -3.98
CA LEU A 479 -12.64 -29.43 -3.08
C LEU A 479 -13.46 -29.38 -1.79
N THR A 480 -14.07 -30.51 -1.44
CA THR A 480 -14.93 -30.68 -0.27
C THR A 480 -14.27 -31.62 0.74
N VAL A 481 -14.23 -31.20 2.00
CA VAL A 481 -13.90 -32.05 3.15
C VAL A 481 -15.17 -32.23 3.98
N THR A 482 -15.48 -33.47 4.35
CA THR A 482 -16.65 -33.81 5.16
C THR A 482 -16.26 -34.71 6.32
N GLY A 483 -16.57 -34.28 7.54
CA GLY A 483 -16.49 -35.14 8.73
C GLY A 483 -15.08 -35.51 9.18
N ALA A 484 -14.08 -34.65 8.95
CA ALA A 484 -12.72 -34.84 9.42
C ALA A 484 -12.54 -34.43 10.89
N ASN A 485 -11.48 -34.92 11.53
CA ASN A 485 -11.05 -34.51 12.87
C ASN A 485 -10.20 -33.23 12.80
N SER A 486 -9.32 -33.18 11.80
CA SER A 486 -8.49 -32.02 11.46
C SER A 486 -8.14 -32.03 9.99
N ALA A 487 -7.72 -30.88 9.46
CA ALA A 487 -7.23 -30.77 8.08
C ALA A 487 -6.09 -29.75 8.00
N VAL A 488 -5.02 -30.11 7.27
CA VAL A 488 -3.93 -29.22 6.90
C VAL A 488 -4.10 -28.86 5.43
N LEU A 489 -4.26 -27.58 5.15
CA LEU A 489 -4.23 -27.01 3.80
C LEU A 489 -2.81 -26.52 3.54
N LEU A 490 -2.26 -26.90 2.39
CA LEU A 490 -0.98 -26.43 1.88
C LEU A 490 -1.23 -25.68 0.58
N VAL A 491 -0.76 -24.44 0.48
CA VAL A 491 -0.99 -23.55 -0.67
C VAL A 491 0.34 -23.09 -1.24
N ASP A 492 0.47 -23.15 -2.55
CA ASP A 492 1.63 -22.59 -3.27
C ASP A 492 1.16 -21.82 -4.51
N GLY A 493 2.02 -20.93 -4.99
CA GLY A 493 1.89 -20.21 -6.25
C GLY A 493 3.22 -20.14 -6.97
N ALA A 494 3.21 -19.99 -8.28
CA ALA A 494 4.41 -19.80 -9.08
C ALA A 494 4.10 -19.05 -10.39
N THR A 495 5.12 -18.39 -10.94
CA THR A 495 5.12 -17.88 -12.31
C THR A 495 6.28 -18.48 -13.10
N ASN A 496 6.27 -18.33 -14.43
CA ASN A 496 7.41 -18.68 -15.27
C ASN A 496 8.48 -17.57 -15.37
N TYR A 497 8.42 -16.50 -14.55
CA TYR A 497 9.40 -15.40 -14.55
C TYR A 497 10.82 -15.91 -14.29
N ARG A 498 10.98 -16.78 -13.29
CA ARG A 498 12.26 -17.43 -12.93
C ARG A 498 12.57 -18.66 -13.81
N GLY A 499 11.84 -18.84 -14.91
CA GLY A 499 11.84 -20.07 -15.73
C GLY A 499 11.07 -21.23 -15.09
N GLY A 500 11.07 -22.38 -15.77
CA GLY A 500 10.31 -23.57 -15.37
C GLY A 500 8.82 -23.52 -15.74
N ASP A 501 8.11 -24.60 -15.42
CA ASP A 501 6.65 -24.66 -15.53
C ASP A 501 5.99 -24.37 -14.16
N PRO A 502 5.01 -23.45 -14.08
CA PRO A 502 4.39 -23.07 -12.80
C PRO A 502 3.68 -24.21 -12.05
N GLU A 503 2.95 -25.09 -12.76
CA GLU A 503 2.20 -26.20 -12.17
C GLU A 503 3.18 -27.26 -11.66
N GLN A 504 4.24 -27.57 -12.43
CA GLN A 504 5.31 -28.44 -11.96
C GLN A 504 6.05 -27.89 -10.73
N LEU A 505 6.28 -26.58 -10.66
CA LEU A 505 6.94 -25.94 -9.51
C LEU A 505 6.09 -26.04 -8.24
N CYS A 506 4.80 -25.68 -8.29
CA CYS A 506 3.87 -25.78 -7.16
C CYS A 506 3.74 -27.23 -6.65
N ASN A 507 3.38 -28.16 -7.54
CA ASN A 507 3.24 -29.57 -7.21
C ASN A 507 4.52 -30.15 -6.57
N THR A 508 5.71 -29.76 -7.03
CA THR A 508 6.98 -30.22 -6.44
C THR A 508 7.14 -29.79 -4.98
N ARG A 509 6.87 -28.52 -4.64
CA ARG A 509 6.98 -28.02 -3.26
C ARG A 509 5.86 -28.59 -2.38
N LEU A 510 4.64 -28.64 -2.89
CA LEU A 510 3.48 -29.16 -2.17
C LEU A 510 3.58 -30.67 -1.90
N THR A 511 4.06 -31.47 -2.85
CA THR A 511 4.33 -32.90 -2.66
C THR A 511 5.44 -33.16 -1.63
N ALA A 512 6.42 -32.26 -1.50
CA ALA A 512 7.43 -32.34 -0.44
C ALA A 512 6.87 -31.90 0.93
N ALA A 513 6.06 -30.84 0.97
CA ALA A 513 5.42 -30.32 2.19
C ALA A 513 4.39 -31.29 2.79
N ALA A 514 3.57 -31.94 1.95
CA ALA A 514 2.53 -32.89 2.36
C ALA A 514 3.05 -34.17 3.03
N ARG A 515 4.37 -34.43 2.96
CA ARG A 515 5.04 -35.54 3.67
C ARG A 515 5.45 -35.17 5.10
N LYS A 516 5.33 -33.89 5.49
CA LYS A 516 5.67 -33.40 6.83
C LYS A 516 4.40 -33.17 7.64
N SER A 517 4.45 -33.42 8.94
CA SER A 517 3.37 -33.00 9.84
C SER A 517 3.32 -31.48 9.97
N PHE A 518 2.16 -30.91 10.26
CA PHE A 518 2.03 -29.47 10.51
C PHE A 518 2.96 -28.99 11.64
N ALA A 519 3.19 -29.82 12.67
CA ALA A 519 4.13 -29.51 13.74
C ALA A 519 5.58 -29.36 13.23
N ALA A 520 6.03 -30.21 12.29
CA ALA A 520 7.35 -30.09 11.66
C ALA A 520 7.43 -28.84 10.75
N LEU A 521 6.41 -28.59 9.92
CA LEU A 521 6.32 -27.39 9.08
C LEU A 521 6.38 -26.10 9.92
N LYS A 522 5.66 -26.08 11.06
CA LYS A 522 5.63 -24.98 12.02
C LYS A 522 6.97 -24.78 12.73
N ALA A 523 7.65 -25.87 13.12
CA ALA A 523 8.97 -25.80 13.74
C ALA A 523 10.03 -25.24 12.78
N GLU A 524 10.06 -25.70 11.53
CA GLU A 524 10.98 -25.20 10.49
C GLU A 524 10.72 -23.72 10.18
N HIS A 525 9.45 -23.33 10.04
CA HIS A 525 9.02 -21.94 9.84
C HIS A 525 9.50 -21.03 10.99
N VAL A 526 9.13 -21.37 12.23
CA VAL A 526 9.44 -20.57 13.42
C VAL A 526 10.95 -20.46 13.62
N ALA A 527 11.72 -21.54 13.44
CA ALA A 527 13.18 -21.50 13.55
C ALA A 527 13.81 -20.54 12.51
N SER A 528 13.38 -20.62 11.24
CA SER A 528 13.82 -19.68 10.19
C SER A 528 13.45 -18.24 10.53
N TYR A 529 12.19 -17.99 10.93
CA TYR A 529 11.69 -16.65 11.20
C TYR A 529 12.37 -16.02 12.43
N GLN A 530 12.48 -16.75 13.54
CA GLN A 530 13.12 -16.26 14.76
C GLN A 530 14.62 -16.03 14.59
N SER A 531 15.29 -16.73 13.66
CA SER A 531 16.70 -16.46 13.33
C SER A 531 16.96 -15.03 12.81
N LEU A 532 15.91 -14.35 12.33
CA LEU A 532 15.90 -12.94 11.92
C LEU A 532 15.20 -12.05 12.96
N PHE A 533 13.94 -12.37 13.30
CA PHE A 533 13.12 -11.53 14.18
C PHE A 533 13.67 -11.46 15.60
N GLY A 534 14.12 -12.59 16.15
CA GLY A 534 14.62 -12.71 17.53
C GLY A 534 15.93 -11.98 17.80
N ARG A 535 16.60 -11.43 16.76
CA ARG A 535 17.85 -10.67 16.89
C ARG A 535 17.71 -9.37 17.65
N LEU A 536 16.52 -8.76 17.66
CA LEU A 536 16.32 -7.41 18.20
C LEU A 536 15.04 -7.32 19.03
N THR A 537 15.18 -6.92 20.29
CA THR A 537 14.09 -6.61 21.21
C THR A 537 14.08 -5.13 21.58
N LEU A 538 12.91 -4.51 21.61
CA LEU A 538 12.67 -3.16 22.10
C LEU A 538 11.61 -3.24 23.22
N ASP A 539 11.82 -2.48 24.29
CA ASP A 539 10.85 -2.24 25.34
C ASP A 539 10.99 -0.79 25.83
N ILE A 540 10.07 0.07 25.41
CA ILE A 540 9.92 1.46 25.90
C ILE A 540 8.85 1.60 27.00
N GLY A 541 8.47 0.49 27.65
CA GLY A 541 7.38 0.42 28.62
C GLY A 541 6.01 0.06 28.03
N SER A 542 4.97 0.17 28.85
CA SER A 542 3.58 -0.15 28.49
C SER A 542 2.60 0.81 29.19
N SER A 543 1.33 0.79 28.79
CA SER A 543 0.25 1.49 29.50
C SER A 543 -0.48 0.61 30.54
N GLY A 544 0.17 -0.46 31.00
CA GLY A 544 -0.39 -1.41 31.97
C GLY A 544 -1.28 -2.49 31.35
N PRO A 545 -1.55 -3.59 32.09
CA PRO A 545 -2.15 -4.80 31.54
C PRO A 545 -3.56 -4.60 30.98
N GLU A 546 -4.34 -3.67 31.53
CA GLU A 546 -5.68 -3.34 31.02
C GLU A 546 -5.66 -2.78 29.59
N VAL A 547 -4.58 -2.06 29.22
CA VAL A 547 -4.41 -1.48 27.88
C VAL A 547 -3.80 -2.50 26.92
N GLU A 548 -2.84 -3.30 27.39
CA GLU A 548 -2.29 -4.42 26.61
C GLU A 548 -3.36 -5.47 26.27
N ALA A 549 -4.36 -5.65 27.13
CA ALA A 549 -5.51 -6.53 26.93
C ALA A 549 -6.62 -5.95 26.01
N LEU A 550 -6.43 -4.76 25.41
CA LEU A 550 -7.36 -4.22 24.40
C LEU A 550 -7.08 -4.78 23.00
N PRO A 551 -8.11 -4.99 22.15
CA PRO A 551 -7.94 -5.25 20.72
C PRO A 551 -7.15 -4.13 20.03
N THR A 552 -6.38 -4.46 18.99
CA THR A 552 -5.48 -3.50 18.31
C THR A 552 -6.20 -2.24 17.81
N ILE A 553 -7.42 -2.39 17.27
CA ILE A 553 -8.25 -1.26 16.85
C ILE A 553 -8.68 -0.34 18.01
N ALA A 554 -8.88 -0.88 19.21
CA ALA A 554 -9.17 -0.10 20.41
C ALA A 554 -7.91 0.59 20.98
N ARG A 555 -6.72 0.03 20.74
CA ARG A 555 -5.44 0.68 21.04
C ARG A 555 -5.18 1.85 20.07
N LEU A 556 -5.44 1.70 18.77
CA LEU A 556 -5.41 2.81 17.80
C LEU A 556 -6.42 3.92 18.16
N ALA A 557 -7.61 3.57 18.66
CA ALA A 557 -8.59 4.55 19.11
C ALA A 557 -8.13 5.38 20.33
N ARG A 558 -7.11 4.93 21.08
CA ARG A 558 -6.47 5.72 22.14
C ARG A 558 -5.61 6.84 21.56
N PHE A 559 -4.78 6.54 20.55
CA PHE A 559 -4.01 7.55 19.82
C PHE A 559 -4.91 8.64 19.23
N LYS A 560 -5.97 8.22 18.50
CA LYS A 560 -7.01 9.09 17.94
C LYS A 560 -7.81 9.90 19.00
N SER A 561 -7.66 9.61 20.29
CA SER A 561 -8.24 10.38 21.40
C SER A 561 -7.19 11.04 22.30
N GLY A 562 -5.97 11.27 21.78
CA GLY A 562 -4.89 12.00 22.46
C GLY A 562 -4.23 11.24 23.62
N LYS A 563 -4.41 9.91 23.70
CA LYS A 563 -3.84 9.06 24.76
C LYS A 563 -2.66 8.26 24.23
N THR A 564 -1.58 8.22 25.01
CA THR A 564 -0.40 7.41 24.70
C THR A 564 -0.65 5.92 24.93
N ASP A 565 0.15 5.10 24.24
CA ASP A 565 0.25 3.65 24.44
C ASP A 565 1.64 3.16 23.94
N PRO A 566 2.67 3.14 24.83
CA PRO A 566 4.03 2.73 24.46
C PRO A 566 4.13 1.26 24.01
N GLY A 567 3.22 0.40 24.48
CA GLY A 567 3.17 -1.01 24.05
C GLY A 567 2.73 -1.17 22.59
N LEU A 568 1.89 -0.27 22.08
CA LEU A 568 1.56 -0.26 20.65
C LEU A 568 2.72 0.29 19.81
N ILE A 569 3.53 1.22 20.32
CA ILE A 569 4.77 1.67 19.65
C ILE A 569 5.79 0.52 19.58
N ASN A 570 6.02 -0.20 20.69
CA ASN A 570 6.82 -1.43 20.71
C ASN A 570 6.32 -2.44 19.65
N THR A 571 5.00 -2.62 19.55
CA THR A 571 4.36 -3.52 18.58
C THR A 571 4.55 -3.04 17.15
N TYR A 572 4.36 -1.75 16.87
CA TYR A 572 4.44 -1.17 15.53
C TYR A 572 5.88 -1.19 14.97
N PHE A 573 6.87 -0.85 15.80
CA PHE A 573 8.29 -0.99 15.44
C PHE A 573 8.65 -2.46 15.10
N GLN A 574 8.17 -3.41 15.89
CA GLN A 574 8.35 -4.83 15.57
C GLN A 574 7.50 -5.28 14.37
N TYR A 575 6.41 -4.59 14.05
CA TYR A 575 5.59 -4.87 12.87
C TYR A 575 6.32 -4.51 11.58
N GLY A 576 6.99 -3.35 11.48
CA GLY A 576 7.84 -3.05 10.32
C GLY A 576 8.98 -4.06 10.14
N ARG A 577 9.60 -4.54 11.23
CA ARG A 577 10.58 -5.64 11.17
C ARG A 577 9.98 -6.95 10.65
N TYR A 578 8.78 -7.31 11.14
CA TYR A 578 8.03 -8.46 10.65
C TYR A 578 7.72 -8.34 9.16
N LEU A 579 7.19 -7.20 8.73
CA LEU A 579 6.82 -6.93 7.33
C LEU A 579 8.02 -7.12 6.41
N LEU A 580 9.21 -6.61 6.77
CA LEU A 580 10.41 -6.76 5.95
C LEU A 580 10.86 -8.23 5.82
N ILE A 581 10.82 -8.99 6.92
CA ILE A 581 11.12 -10.45 6.92
C ILE A 581 10.11 -11.24 6.07
N SER A 582 8.88 -10.72 5.94
CA SER A 582 7.79 -11.36 5.22
C SER A 582 7.62 -10.91 3.77
N SER A 583 8.14 -9.74 3.37
CA SER A 583 8.07 -9.20 2.00
C SER A 583 9.40 -9.23 1.24
N SER A 584 10.56 -9.27 1.90
CA SER A 584 11.87 -9.31 1.22
C SER A 584 12.81 -10.33 1.86
N ARG A 585 13.17 -11.37 1.11
CA ARG A 585 14.07 -12.46 1.52
C ARG A 585 14.98 -12.88 0.35
N PRO A 586 16.21 -13.35 0.60
CA PRO A 586 17.12 -13.77 -0.47
C PRO A 586 16.49 -14.76 -1.46
N GLY A 587 16.56 -14.45 -2.76
CA GLY A 587 15.91 -15.21 -3.85
C GLY A 587 14.46 -14.80 -4.16
N GLY A 588 13.83 -14.03 -3.29
CA GLY A 588 12.61 -13.26 -3.56
C GLY A 588 12.88 -12.00 -4.39
N MET A 589 11.83 -11.27 -4.73
CA MET A 589 11.89 -9.88 -5.15
C MET A 589 12.05 -8.94 -3.95
N PRO A 590 12.47 -7.68 -4.15
CA PRO A 590 12.39 -6.67 -3.11
C PRO A 590 10.93 -6.34 -2.77
N ALA A 591 10.71 -5.84 -1.55
CA ALA A 591 9.47 -5.21 -1.13
C ALA A 591 9.12 -4.02 -2.05
N ASN A 592 7.98 -4.10 -2.74
CA ASN A 592 7.43 -3.03 -3.58
C ASN A 592 6.65 -1.99 -2.73
N LEU A 593 5.94 -1.05 -3.36
CA LEU A 593 5.10 -0.05 -2.67
C LEU A 593 4.08 -0.64 -1.67
N GLN A 594 3.72 -1.91 -1.82
CA GLN A 594 2.78 -2.63 -0.95
C GLN A 594 3.41 -3.90 -0.33
N GLY A 595 4.76 -3.95 -0.30
CA GLY A 595 5.55 -5.08 0.16
C GLY A 595 5.47 -6.24 -0.82
N ILE A 596 4.53 -7.15 -0.58
CA ILE A 596 4.08 -8.19 -1.51
C ILE A 596 2.55 -8.38 -1.46
N TRP A 597 1.79 -7.47 -0.85
CA TRP A 597 0.36 -7.66 -0.57
C TRP A 597 -0.50 -6.70 -1.40
N ALA A 598 -1.13 -7.21 -2.45
CA ALA A 598 -2.01 -6.44 -3.33
C ALA A 598 -3.14 -7.33 -3.87
N TRP A 599 -4.41 -6.93 -3.69
CA TRP A 599 -5.57 -7.69 -4.16
C TRP A 599 -6.00 -7.33 -5.59
N GLN A 600 -5.65 -6.13 -6.04
CA GLN A 600 -6.04 -5.57 -7.34
C GLN A 600 -5.30 -6.24 -8.52
N MET A 601 -5.87 -6.10 -9.72
CA MET A 601 -5.15 -6.31 -10.99
C MET A 601 -4.38 -5.07 -11.47
N ASN A 602 -4.71 -3.90 -10.92
CA ASN A 602 -4.02 -2.62 -11.14
C ASN A 602 -4.01 -1.87 -9.79
N PRO A 603 -3.08 -2.19 -8.87
CA PRO A 603 -2.98 -1.48 -7.59
C PRO A 603 -2.51 -0.02 -7.78
N PRO A 604 -2.73 0.86 -6.78
CA PRO A 604 -2.25 2.23 -6.77
C PRO A 604 -0.77 2.34 -7.13
N TRP A 605 -0.42 3.29 -8.01
CA TRP A 605 0.95 3.46 -8.53
C TRP A 605 1.59 2.15 -9.00
N ASN A 606 0.80 1.29 -9.66
CA ASN A 606 1.21 -0.04 -10.15
C ASN A 606 1.70 -1.02 -9.06
N ALA A 607 1.68 -0.62 -7.78
CA ALA A 607 2.51 -1.15 -6.70
C ALA A 607 3.96 -1.41 -7.16
N ASP A 608 4.57 -0.42 -7.82
CA ASP A 608 5.88 -0.53 -8.45
C ASP A 608 7.08 -0.47 -7.46
N PHE A 609 8.29 -0.34 -8.00
CA PHE A 609 9.48 0.04 -7.25
C PHE A 609 9.77 1.54 -7.46
N HIS A 610 9.07 2.39 -6.70
CA HIS A 610 9.22 3.85 -6.78
C HIS A 610 10.55 4.31 -6.16
N THR A 611 11.43 4.88 -6.99
CA THR A 611 12.84 5.19 -6.70
C THR A 611 13.11 6.66 -6.35
N ASN A 612 12.08 7.49 -6.15
CA ASN A 612 12.22 8.88 -5.70
C ASN A 612 11.97 9.11 -4.19
N ILE A 613 11.67 8.05 -3.42
CA ILE A 613 11.71 7.95 -1.95
C ILE A 613 11.33 6.54 -1.46
N ASN A 614 10.28 5.96 -2.03
CA ASN A 614 9.51 4.89 -1.37
C ASN A 614 10.31 3.58 -1.22
N VAL A 615 10.93 3.08 -2.31
CA VAL A 615 11.71 1.84 -2.23
C VAL A 615 12.96 2.02 -1.38
N GLN A 616 13.54 3.23 -1.31
CA GLN A 616 14.63 3.50 -0.37
C GLN A 616 14.14 3.46 1.08
N MET A 617 12.99 4.07 1.38
CA MET A 617 12.35 4.02 2.69
C MET A 617 12.05 2.59 3.15
N ASN A 618 11.68 1.68 2.23
CA ASN A 618 11.48 0.27 2.53
C ASN A 618 12.73 -0.41 3.15
N TYR A 619 13.94 0.08 2.85
CA TYR A 619 15.19 -0.54 3.28
C TYR A 619 15.98 0.22 4.34
N TRP A 620 15.60 1.44 4.72
CA TRP A 620 16.18 2.14 5.88
C TRP A 620 16.23 1.27 7.16
N PRO A 621 15.21 0.48 7.54
CA PRO A 621 15.31 -0.35 8.73
C PRO A 621 16.20 -1.60 8.56
N ALA A 622 16.56 -2.00 7.33
CA ALA A 622 17.17 -3.30 7.06
C ALA A 622 18.51 -3.50 7.79
N GLU A 623 19.44 -2.55 7.67
CA GLU A 623 20.74 -2.68 8.32
C GLU A 623 20.66 -2.43 9.84
N THR A 624 20.09 -1.30 10.25
CA THR A 624 20.05 -0.86 11.67
C THR A 624 19.23 -1.82 12.55
N THR A 625 18.13 -2.40 12.05
CA THR A 625 17.29 -3.34 12.80
C THR A 625 17.71 -4.82 12.70
N ASN A 626 18.93 -5.07 12.23
CA ASN A 626 19.62 -6.37 12.20
C ASN A 626 19.03 -7.40 11.21
N LEU A 627 18.56 -6.92 10.05
CA LEU A 627 17.90 -7.67 8.98
C LEU A 627 18.65 -7.53 7.63
N ALA A 628 19.98 -7.49 7.66
CA ALA A 628 20.84 -7.26 6.49
C ALA A 628 20.56 -8.21 5.31
N GLU A 629 20.20 -9.46 5.59
CA GLU A 629 19.88 -10.46 4.56
C GLU A 629 18.59 -10.13 3.80
N CYS A 630 17.66 -9.39 4.41
CA CYS A 630 16.46 -8.88 3.74
C CYS A 630 16.76 -7.71 2.79
N HIS A 631 17.97 -7.12 2.83
CA HIS A 631 18.38 -6.05 1.92
C HIS A 631 18.79 -6.59 0.53
N LEU A 632 19.23 -7.86 0.47
CA LEU A 632 19.81 -8.47 -0.73
C LEU A 632 18.90 -8.44 -1.98
N PRO A 633 17.56 -8.63 -1.89
CA PRO A 633 16.69 -8.54 -3.07
C PRO A 633 16.63 -7.16 -3.73
N LEU A 634 16.94 -6.07 -3.01
CA LEU A 634 17.09 -4.76 -3.64
C LEU A 634 18.31 -4.76 -4.58
N PHE A 635 19.41 -5.39 -4.17
CA PHE A 635 20.61 -5.53 -4.99
C PHE A 635 20.38 -6.52 -6.15
N ASP A 636 19.57 -7.56 -5.95
CA ASP A 636 19.15 -8.50 -7.00
C ASP A 636 18.34 -7.77 -8.10
N LEU A 637 17.44 -6.84 -7.70
CA LEU A 637 16.79 -5.92 -8.64
C LEU A 637 17.82 -4.99 -9.30
N MET A 638 18.64 -4.26 -8.54
CA MET A 638 19.62 -3.30 -9.10
C MET A 638 20.55 -3.93 -10.15
N ASP A 639 21.08 -5.12 -9.92
CA ASP A 639 21.92 -5.84 -10.88
C ASP A 639 21.17 -6.13 -12.20
N SER A 640 19.85 -6.40 -12.13
CA SER A 640 19.01 -6.54 -13.32
C SER A 640 18.78 -5.22 -14.07
N LEU A 641 18.78 -4.08 -13.36
CA LEU A 641 18.58 -2.75 -13.94
C LEU A 641 19.82 -2.21 -14.66
N VAL A 642 21.03 -2.67 -14.32
CA VAL A 642 22.28 -2.15 -14.92
C VAL A 642 22.24 -2.25 -16.45
N LYS A 643 21.88 -3.42 -17.01
CA LYS A 643 21.88 -3.63 -18.47
C LYS A 643 20.91 -2.71 -19.23
N PRO A 644 19.59 -2.65 -18.92
CA PRO A 644 18.69 -1.70 -19.57
C PRO A 644 18.99 -0.24 -19.19
N GLY A 645 19.42 0.02 -17.96
CA GLY A 645 19.82 1.36 -17.52
C GLY A 645 21.03 1.91 -18.27
N SER A 646 22.01 1.07 -18.62
CA SER A 646 23.10 1.44 -19.54
C SER A 646 22.63 1.70 -20.97
N LYS A 647 21.60 0.98 -21.43
CA LYS A 647 20.99 1.20 -22.75
C LYS A 647 20.25 2.55 -22.79
N VAL A 648 19.49 2.89 -21.74
CA VAL A 648 18.84 4.19 -21.58
C VAL A 648 19.87 5.32 -21.44
N ALA A 649 20.92 5.15 -20.62
CA ALA A 649 22.02 6.12 -20.47
C ALA A 649 22.66 6.46 -21.82
N GLN A 650 23.01 5.44 -22.61
CA GLN A 650 23.60 5.62 -23.94
C GLN A 650 22.62 6.27 -24.94
N VAL A 651 21.39 5.77 -25.03
CA VAL A 651 20.43 6.18 -26.08
C VAL A 651 19.81 7.55 -25.80
N GLN A 652 19.55 7.89 -24.54
CA GLN A 652 18.83 9.11 -24.19
C GLN A 652 19.73 10.28 -23.78
N TYR A 653 20.94 10.00 -23.29
CA TYR A 653 21.87 11.00 -22.73
C TYR A 653 23.27 10.94 -23.34
N GLY A 654 23.61 9.90 -24.12
CA GLY A 654 24.96 9.71 -24.67
C GLY A 654 26.02 9.32 -23.65
N ALA A 655 25.59 8.97 -22.42
CA ALA A 655 26.44 8.81 -21.25
C ALA A 655 26.97 7.39 -21.06
N ARG A 656 28.10 7.28 -20.33
CA ARG A 656 28.57 6.03 -19.69
C ARG A 656 27.62 5.60 -18.55
N GLY A 657 27.92 4.47 -17.92
CA GLY A 657 27.25 4.07 -16.68
C GLY A 657 25.87 3.44 -16.87
N TRP A 658 24.97 3.60 -15.90
CA TRP A 658 23.56 3.22 -15.96
C TRP A 658 22.68 4.25 -15.25
N VAL A 659 21.41 4.35 -15.68
CA VAL A 659 20.41 5.24 -15.09
C VAL A 659 19.09 4.50 -14.82
N VAL A 660 18.38 4.93 -13.78
CA VAL A 660 16.95 4.68 -13.53
C VAL A 660 16.37 5.97 -12.94
N HIS A 661 15.08 6.19 -13.18
CA HIS A 661 14.40 7.47 -12.95
C HIS A 661 13.61 7.47 -11.62
N HIS A 662 12.34 7.90 -11.62
CA HIS A 662 11.49 7.94 -10.41
C HIS A 662 10.83 6.60 -10.06
N LEU A 663 10.83 5.62 -10.96
CA LEU A 663 10.30 4.27 -10.75
C LEU A 663 11.01 3.20 -11.61
N THR A 664 10.72 1.94 -11.33
CA THR A 664 11.05 0.76 -12.15
C THR A 664 10.10 -0.41 -11.85
N ASP A 665 10.11 -1.42 -12.72
CA ASP A 665 9.38 -2.69 -12.57
C ASP A 665 10.36 -3.89 -12.77
N PRO A 666 9.94 -5.17 -12.60
CA PRO A 666 10.86 -6.30 -12.73
C PRO A 666 11.22 -6.64 -14.19
N TRP A 667 10.73 -5.86 -15.17
CA TRP A 667 11.09 -6.03 -16.58
C TRP A 667 12.32 -5.21 -16.98
N GLY A 668 12.87 -4.43 -16.04
CA GLY A 668 14.03 -3.57 -16.26
C GLY A 668 13.69 -2.19 -16.81
N PHE A 669 12.45 -1.73 -16.63
CA PHE A 669 12.01 -0.42 -17.10
C PHE A 669 12.81 0.71 -16.42
N THR A 670 13.63 1.40 -17.22
CA THR A 670 14.63 2.36 -16.70
C THR A 670 14.55 3.75 -17.35
N ALA A 671 13.60 3.96 -18.27
CA ALA A 671 13.34 5.24 -18.94
C ALA A 671 12.36 6.13 -18.12
N PRO A 672 12.16 7.42 -18.47
CA PRO A 672 11.15 8.26 -17.84
C PRO A 672 9.71 7.80 -18.10
N ALA A 673 8.85 7.87 -17.08
CA ALA A 673 7.44 7.48 -17.11
C ALA A 673 6.51 8.53 -16.47
N ASP A 674 5.20 8.33 -16.57
CA ASP A 674 4.09 9.07 -15.92
C ASP A 674 3.94 10.57 -16.23
N GLY A 675 4.99 11.25 -16.68
CA GLY A 675 4.98 12.67 -17.01
C GLY A 675 6.36 13.31 -16.83
N LEU A 676 6.40 14.65 -16.88
CA LEU A 676 7.65 15.41 -16.75
C LEU A 676 8.41 15.12 -15.45
N GLN A 677 7.68 14.92 -14.35
CA GLN A 677 8.22 14.53 -13.05
C GLN A 677 9.07 13.26 -13.09
N GLY A 678 8.85 12.38 -14.08
CA GLY A 678 9.65 11.17 -14.28
C GLY A 678 10.96 11.37 -15.04
N ILE A 679 11.25 12.57 -15.57
CA ILE A 679 12.58 12.91 -16.09
C ILE A 679 13.47 13.39 -14.93
N TRP A 680 13.66 12.50 -13.96
CA TRP A 680 14.47 12.70 -12.76
C TRP A 680 15.61 11.66 -12.73
N PRO A 681 16.75 11.93 -13.39
CA PRO A 681 17.74 10.91 -13.75
C PRO A 681 18.75 10.56 -12.65
N VAL A 682 18.43 10.79 -11.37
CA VAL A 682 19.34 10.49 -10.23
C VAL A 682 18.85 9.35 -9.34
N GLY A 683 17.80 8.62 -9.74
CA GLY A 683 17.32 7.43 -9.02
C GLY A 683 18.38 6.33 -8.87
N ALA A 684 19.16 6.07 -9.94
CA ALA A 684 20.31 5.15 -9.88
C ALA A 684 21.38 5.58 -8.87
N ALA A 685 21.58 6.89 -8.69
CA ALA A 685 22.54 7.43 -7.75
C ALA A 685 22.10 7.20 -6.29
N TRP A 686 20.84 7.47 -5.95
CA TRP A 686 20.36 7.16 -4.60
C TRP A 686 20.30 5.64 -4.34
N LEU A 687 19.87 4.83 -5.32
CA LEU A 687 19.91 3.38 -5.15
C LEU A 687 21.33 2.84 -4.89
N ALA A 688 22.37 3.44 -5.48
CA ALA A 688 23.76 3.05 -5.27
C ALA A 688 24.26 3.23 -3.82
N GLU A 689 23.59 4.05 -3.00
CA GLU A 689 23.92 4.19 -1.58
C GLU A 689 23.53 2.96 -0.75
N HIS A 690 22.49 2.22 -1.14
CA HIS A 690 22.02 1.04 -0.41
C HIS A 690 23.04 -0.11 -0.31
N PRO A 691 23.74 -0.53 -1.39
CA PRO A 691 24.82 -1.49 -1.27
C PRO A 691 26.07 -0.89 -0.61
N TYR A 692 26.29 0.43 -0.65
CA TYR A 692 27.37 1.04 0.13
C TYR A 692 27.08 1.01 1.64
N GLU A 693 25.86 1.33 2.05
CA GLU A 693 25.34 1.21 3.41
C GLU A 693 25.48 -0.23 3.94
N HIS A 694 25.14 -1.24 3.14
CA HIS A 694 25.35 -2.65 3.50
C HIS A 694 26.83 -2.97 3.75
N TYR A 695 27.75 -2.40 2.95
CA TYR A 695 29.18 -2.45 3.27
C TYR A 695 29.51 -1.70 4.57
N GLN A 696 29.04 -0.46 4.77
CA GLN A 696 29.33 0.32 5.99
C GLN A 696 28.90 -0.40 7.27
N PHE A 697 27.77 -1.11 7.23
CA PHE A 697 27.22 -1.87 8.37
C PHE A 697 27.78 -3.30 8.52
N SER A 698 28.50 -3.85 7.53
CA SER A 698 29.09 -5.20 7.59
C SER A 698 30.62 -5.20 7.70
N GLY A 699 31.30 -4.21 7.10
CA GLY A 699 32.74 -4.20 6.88
C GLY A 699 33.19 -5.13 5.73
N ASP A 700 32.28 -5.76 5.00
CA ASP A 700 32.64 -6.77 3.99
C ASP A 700 33.23 -6.14 2.71
N LYS A 701 34.56 -6.07 2.68
CA LYS A 701 35.32 -5.62 1.51
C LYS A 701 35.14 -6.49 0.26
N LYS A 702 34.79 -7.77 0.40
CA LYS A 702 34.50 -8.67 -0.74
C LYS A 702 33.15 -8.31 -1.34
N PHE A 703 32.11 -8.10 -0.53
CA PHE A 703 30.83 -7.57 -1.00
C PHE A 703 31.02 -6.19 -1.67
N LEU A 704 31.79 -5.29 -1.04
CA LEU A 704 32.13 -3.98 -1.60
C LEU A 704 32.77 -4.11 -2.98
N GLN A 705 33.79 -4.96 -3.13
CA GLN A 705 34.51 -5.15 -4.39
C GLN A 705 33.66 -5.84 -5.48
N GLN A 706 32.88 -6.85 -5.11
CA GLN A 706 32.23 -7.75 -6.08
C GLN A 706 30.82 -7.33 -6.48
N ARG A 707 30.10 -6.55 -5.66
CA ARG A 707 28.71 -6.15 -5.93
C ARG A 707 28.47 -4.65 -5.80
N ALA A 708 28.82 -4.03 -4.68
CA ALA A 708 28.55 -2.61 -4.46
C ALA A 708 29.35 -1.71 -5.42
N TRP A 709 30.65 -1.95 -5.57
CA TRP A 709 31.53 -1.12 -6.40
C TRP A 709 31.10 -1.06 -7.88
N PRO A 710 30.78 -2.17 -8.57
CA PRO A 710 30.19 -2.11 -9.91
C PRO A 710 28.94 -1.22 -10.01
N LEU A 711 27.99 -1.34 -9.06
CA LEU A 711 26.75 -0.57 -9.04
C LEU A 711 27.04 0.93 -8.83
N MET A 712 27.84 1.27 -7.81
CA MET A 712 28.25 2.64 -7.47
C MET A 712 29.03 3.30 -8.61
N LYS A 713 30.06 2.62 -9.13
CA LYS A 713 30.88 3.12 -10.25
C LYS A 713 30.03 3.35 -11.49
N GLY A 714 29.10 2.44 -11.78
CA GLY A 714 28.18 2.56 -12.90
C GLY A 714 27.24 3.77 -12.77
N ALA A 715 26.68 4.04 -11.60
CA ALA A 715 25.88 5.25 -11.37
C ALA A 715 26.76 6.51 -11.43
N GLY A 716 27.96 6.48 -10.84
CA GLY A 716 28.89 7.60 -10.84
C GLY A 716 29.39 7.97 -12.23
N GLN A 717 29.60 7.00 -13.13
CA GLN A 717 29.91 7.22 -14.53
C GLN A 717 28.80 7.96 -15.28
N PHE A 718 27.53 7.60 -15.04
CA PHE A 718 26.40 8.31 -15.63
C PHE A 718 26.34 9.76 -15.13
N ILE A 719 26.44 9.96 -13.81
CA ILE A 719 26.42 11.29 -13.19
C ILE A 719 27.56 12.19 -13.69
N LEU A 720 28.79 11.68 -13.82
CA LEU A 720 29.93 12.44 -14.34
C LEU A 720 29.74 12.93 -15.78
N ASP A 721 29.01 12.17 -16.61
CA ASP A 721 28.73 12.52 -18.00
C ASP A 721 27.46 13.39 -18.14
N PHE A 722 26.54 13.33 -17.17
CA PHE A 722 25.30 14.12 -17.15
C PHE A 722 25.47 15.52 -16.51
N LEU A 723 26.48 15.71 -15.66
CA LEU A 723 26.80 17.01 -15.06
C LEU A 723 27.29 18.03 -16.11
N VAL A 724 26.62 19.18 -16.18
CA VAL A 724 26.99 20.29 -17.07
C VAL A 724 27.42 21.52 -16.27
N GLU A 725 28.27 22.38 -16.85
CA GLU A 725 28.69 23.63 -16.21
C GLU A 725 27.60 24.71 -16.35
N ALA A 726 27.24 25.33 -15.23
CA ALA A 726 26.29 26.44 -15.18
C ALA A 726 26.93 27.71 -15.77
N PRO A 727 26.27 28.39 -16.73
CA PRO A 727 26.88 29.47 -17.50
C PRO A 727 27.03 30.77 -16.69
N ALA A 728 27.83 31.69 -17.23
CA ALA A 728 27.96 33.04 -16.71
C ALA A 728 26.59 33.73 -16.58
N GLY A 729 26.35 34.38 -15.44
CA GLY A 729 25.06 35.00 -15.09
C GLY A 729 24.12 34.10 -14.29
N SER A 730 24.35 32.78 -14.23
CA SER A 730 23.68 31.90 -13.26
C SER A 730 24.18 32.13 -11.82
N PRO A 731 23.41 31.76 -10.78
CA PRO A 731 23.81 31.97 -9.37
C PRO A 731 25.03 31.16 -8.94
N VAL A 732 25.44 30.17 -9.74
CA VAL A 732 26.55 29.24 -9.49
C VAL A 732 27.47 29.11 -10.70
N ALA A 733 27.66 30.20 -11.46
CA ALA A 733 28.45 30.22 -12.69
C ALA A 733 29.84 29.54 -12.53
N GLY A 734 30.19 28.65 -13.47
CA GLY A 734 31.43 27.86 -13.42
C GLY A 734 31.37 26.62 -12.52
N LYS A 735 30.21 26.31 -11.93
CA LYS A 735 29.96 25.07 -11.16
C LYS A 735 29.18 24.04 -11.97
N LEU A 736 29.37 22.77 -11.65
CA LEU A 736 28.64 21.64 -12.21
C LEU A 736 27.27 21.49 -11.56
N VAL A 737 26.26 21.21 -12.38
CA VAL A 737 24.85 21.01 -12.00
C VAL A 737 24.21 19.91 -12.86
N THR A 738 23.15 19.28 -12.35
CA THR A 738 22.24 18.45 -13.16
C THR A 738 21.34 19.33 -14.03
N ASN A 739 21.11 18.97 -15.29
CA ASN A 739 20.21 19.71 -16.18
C ASN A 739 19.67 18.79 -17.30
N PRO A 740 18.35 18.58 -17.45
CA PRO A 740 17.27 19.04 -16.57
C PRO A 740 17.36 18.48 -15.15
N SER A 741 16.68 19.13 -14.22
CA SER A 741 16.64 18.78 -12.79
C SER A 741 15.27 19.13 -12.20
N TYR A 742 14.92 18.48 -11.08
CA TYR A 742 13.60 18.53 -10.45
C TYR A 742 13.73 18.30 -8.94
N SER A 743 12.83 18.86 -8.13
CA SER A 743 12.65 18.44 -6.73
C SER A 743 11.37 17.62 -6.64
N PRO A 744 11.44 16.27 -6.57
CA PRO A 744 10.27 15.43 -6.33
C PRO A 744 9.49 15.92 -5.11
N GLU A 745 8.21 16.24 -5.17
CA GLU A 745 7.40 16.52 -6.37
C GLU A 745 6.77 17.93 -6.32
N ASN A 746 7.58 18.96 -6.09
CA ASN A 746 7.11 20.32 -5.84
C ASN A 746 7.15 21.22 -7.09
N GLU A 747 6.31 22.25 -7.12
CA GLU A 747 6.31 23.31 -8.13
C GLU A 747 6.76 24.65 -7.53
N PHE A 748 7.26 25.54 -8.39
CA PHE A 748 7.65 26.90 -8.02
C PHE A 748 7.15 27.95 -9.00
N PHE A 749 6.95 29.17 -8.50
CA PHE A 749 6.59 30.33 -9.33
C PHE A 749 7.83 30.93 -10.00
N LEU A 750 7.79 31.02 -11.33
CA LEU A 750 8.71 31.81 -12.14
C LEU A 750 8.46 33.32 -11.95
N PRO A 751 9.43 34.21 -12.25
CA PRO A 751 9.26 35.66 -12.15
C PRO A 751 8.13 36.25 -13.01
N ASN A 752 7.65 35.52 -14.02
CA ASN A 752 6.52 35.92 -14.86
C ASN A 752 5.13 35.49 -14.31
N GLY A 753 5.10 34.81 -13.15
CA GLY A 753 3.87 34.33 -12.50
C GLY A 753 3.37 32.95 -12.93
N GLN A 754 4.01 32.29 -13.90
CA GLN A 754 3.73 30.89 -14.24
C GLN A 754 4.38 29.94 -13.23
N THR A 755 3.82 28.73 -13.06
CA THR A 755 4.45 27.67 -12.25
C THR A 755 5.31 26.76 -13.11
N ALA A 756 6.39 26.20 -12.57
CA ALA A 756 7.28 25.25 -13.24
C ALA A 756 7.66 24.09 -12.31
N VAL A 757 7.97 22.94 -12.91
CA VAL A 757 8.60 21.79 -12.24
C VAL A 757 10.11 21.75 -12.50
N PHE A 758 10.55 22.05 -13.73
CA PHE A 758 11.94 21.89 -14.11
C PHE A 758 12.82 23.07 -13.74
N THR A 759 14.03 22.76 -13.28
CA THR A 759 15.14 23.69 -13.05
C THR A 759 16.45 23.05 -13.51
N TYR A 760 17.60 23.64 -13.15
CA TYR A 760 18.90 22.98 -13.16
C TYR A 760 19.45 22.96 -11.73
N GLY A 761 20.14 21.89 -11.32
CA GLY A 761 20.75 21.78 -10.00
C GLY A 761 19.78 21.96 -8.82
N ALA A 762 18.65 21.25 -8.82
CA ALA A 762 17.79 21.16 -7.64
C ALA A 762 18.58 20.57 -6.45
N THR A 763 18.27 21.03 -5.24
CA THR A 763 19.11 20.76 -4.08
C THR A 763 19.19 19.28 -3.71
N MET A 764 18.13 18.51 -3.98
CA MET A 764 18.13 17.05 -3.82
C MET A 764 19.19 16.37 -4.72
N ASP A 765 19.19 16.69 -6.02
CA ASP A 765 20.16 16.16 -6.98
C ASP A 765 21.60 16.48 -6.55
N LEU A 766 21.86 17.72 -6.13
CA LEU A 766 23.19 18.15 -5.69
C LEU A 766 23.67 17.36 -4.46
N MET A 767 22.78 17.02 -3.53
CA MET A 767 23.13 16.21 -2.36
C MET A 767 23.36 14.74 -2.72
N ILE A 768 22.49 14.13 -3.55
CA ILE A 768 22.65 12.74 -4.02
C ILE A 768 23.96 12.60 -4.82
N VAL A 769 24.26 13.55 -5.71
CA VAL A 769 25.51 13.57 -6.49
C VAL A 769 26.74 13.76 -5.60
N HIS A 770 26.66 14.61 -4.57
CA HIS A 770 27.74 14.80 -3.62
C HIS A 770 28.03 13.52 -2.83
N GLU A 771 27.00 12.85 -2.31
CA GLU A 771 27.13 11.61 -1.56
C GLU A 771 27.70 10.48 -2.43
N LEU A 772 27.12 10.22 -3.61
CA LEU A 772 27.60 9.18 -4.52
C LEU A 772 29.06 9.35 -4.91
N LEU A 773 29.48 10.57 -5.28
CA LEU A 773 30.87 10.83 -5.66
C LEU A 773 31.80 10.68 -4.45
N THR A 774 31.39 11.13 -3.25
CA THR A 774 32.15 10.94 -2.01
C THR A 774 32.32 9.46 -1.67
N ASN A 775 31.23 8.70 -1.73
CA ASN A 775 31.21 7.26 -1.41
C ASN A 775 31.97 6.44 -2.47
N CYS A 776 31.95 6.87 -3.74
CA CYS A 776 32.82 6.31 -4.77
C CYS A 776 34.32 6.55 -4.47
N ILE A 777 34.68 7.74 -4.01
CA ILE A 777 36.06 8.10 -3.62
C ILE A 777 36.52 7.26 -2.42
N GLU A 778 35.68 7.10 -1.40
CA GLU A 778 35.97 6.27 -0.22
C GLU A 778 36.09 4.78 -0.57
N ALA A 779 35.16 4.22 -1.35
CA ALA A 779 35.20 2.83 -1.80
C ALA A 779 36.46 2.54 -2.63
N SER A 780 36.78 3.40 -3.59
CA SER A 780 38.00 3.31 -4.40
C SER A 780 39.28 3.38 -3.55
N LYS A 781 39.35 4.28 -2.56
CA LYS A 781 40.46 4.34 -1.59
C LYS A 781 40.55 3.09 -0.71
N THR A 782 39.41 2.55 -0.27
CA THR A 782 39.31 1.38 0.62
C THR A 782 39.73 0.06 -0.05
N LEU A 783 39.48 -0.05 -1.37
CA LEU A 783 39.81 -1.20 -2.21
C LEU A 783 41.16 -1.07 -2.92
N GLY A 784 41.70 0.15 -3.08
CA GLY A 784 42.97 0.39 -3.77
C GLY A 784 42.89 0.35 -5.31
N ILE A 785 41.70 0.57 -5.89
CA ILE A 785 41.42 0.39 -7.33
C ILE A 785 40.97 1.69 -8.01
N ASP A 786 40.89 1.69 -9.35
CA ASP A 786 40.23 2.72 -10.15
C ASP A 786 40.69 4.17 -9.86
N ALA A 787 42.00 4.38 -9.80
CA ALA A 787 42.61 5.64 -9.37
C ALA A 787 42.30 6.86 -10.27
N ASP A 788 42.07 6.65 -11.57
CA ASP A 788 41.74 7.75 -12.50
C ASP A 788 40.26 8.13 -12.46
N PHE A 789 39.35 7.14 -12.39
CA PHE A 789 37.92 7.39 -12.14
C PHE A 789 37.71 8.10 -10.80
N ARG A 790 38.45 7.72 -9.75
CA ARG A 790 38.48 8.46 -8.48
C ARG A 790 38.89 9.93 -8.66
N ARG A 791 39.86 10.20 -9.56
CA ARG A 791 40.27 11.58 -9.90
C ARG A 791 39.19 12.33 -10.67
N GLU A 792 38.42 11.67 -11.54
CA GLU A 792 37.20 12.24 -12.15
C GLU A 792 36.20 12.67 -11.05
N CYS A 793 35.91 11.78 -10.09
CA CYS A 793 35.04 12.09 -8.94
C CYS A 793 35.57 13.24 -8.07
N GLU A 794 36.85 13.21 -7.67
CA GLU A 794 37.49 14.26 -6.86
C GLU A 794 37.47 15.63 -7.59
N THR A 795 37.67 15.63 -8.91
CA THR A 795 37.60 16.83 -9.75
C THR A 795 36.17 17.38 -9.82
N ALA A 796 35.18 16.51 -10.10
CA ALA A 796 33.78 16.90 -10.22
C ALA A 796 33.22 17.44 -8.90
N LEU A 797 33.51 16.77 -7.77
CA LEU A 797 33.07 17.19 -6.44
C LEU A 797 33.58 18.59 -6.06
N SER A 798 34.84 18.93 -6.42
CA SER A 798 35.39 20.28 -6.21
C SER A 798 34.68 21.38 -7.03
N ARG A 799 34.08 20.98 -8.17
CA ARG A 799 33.35 21.85 -9.09
C ARG A 799 31.83 21.79 -8.92
N LEU A 800 31.28 20.92 -8.07
CA LEU A 800 29.83 20.82 -7.84
C LEU A 800 29.28 22.14 -7.25
N ALA A 801 28.04 22.48 -7.61
CA ALA A 801 27.34 23.64 -7.04
C ALA A 801 27.11 23.45 -5.52
N PRO A 802 27.41 24.46 -4.69
CA PRO A 802 27.24 24.36 -3.25
C PRO A 802 25.76 24.42 -2.84
N ILE A 803 25.41 23.75 -1.76
CA ILE A 803 24.09 23.89 -1.12
C ILE A 803 23.92 25.33 -0.62
N ARG A 804 22.76 25.95 -0.89
CA ARG A 804 22.50 27.37 -0.59
C ARG A 804 21.45 27.54 0.49
N ILE A 805 21.61 28.58 1.30
CA ILE A 805 20.64 29.04 2.30
C ILE A 805 19.98 30.31 1.77
N SER A 806 18.65 30.39 1.87
CA SER A 806 17.85 31.58 1.54
C SER A 806 18.27 32.76 2.42
N PRO A 807 18.71 33.90 1.86
CA PRO A 807 18.99 35.10 2.65
C PRO A 807 17.71 35.76 3.19
N THR A 808 16.53 35.38 2.67
CA THR A 808 15.24 35.96 3.07
C THR A 808 14.53 35.14 4.15
N THR A 809 14.60 33.81 4.09
CA THR A 809 13.93 32.90 5.05
C THR A 809 14.90 32.17 5.98
N GLY A 810 16.19 32.10 5.65
CA GLY A 810 17.19 31.33 6.39
C GLY A 810 17.01 29.81 6.31
N ARG A 811 16.14 29.32 5.41
CA ARG A 811 15.94 27.90 5.06
C ARG A 811 16.96 27.45 4.02
N ILE A 812 17.19 26.15 3.89
CA ILE A 812 17.88 25.59 2.71
C ILE A 812 16.99 25.84 1.48
N LEU A 813 17.58 26.19 0.33
CA LEU A 813 16.83 26.35 -0.92
C LEU A 813 16.40 25.00 -1.49
N GLU A 814 15.17 24.89 -2.01
CA GLU A 814 14.71 23.66 -2.68
C GLU A 814 15.28 23.52 -4.10
N TRP A 815 15.40 24.64 -4.80
CA TRP A 815 15.95 24.76 -6.15
C TRP A 815 17.19 25.67 -6.15
N ILE A 816 17.79 25.88 -7.33
CA ILE A 816 19.04 26.66 -7.44
C ILE A 816 18.88 28.16 -7.13
N ASP A 817 17.66 28.71 -7.25
CA ASP A 817 17.27 30.07 -6.86
C ASP A 817 16.30 30.07 -5.67
N ASP A 818 16.16 31.22 -4.99
CA ASP A 818 15.19 31.49 -3.92
C ASP A 818 13.78 31.70 -4.51
N TYR A 819 13.31 30.73 -5.31
CA TYR A 819 11.97 30.76 -5.93
C TYR A 819 10.88 30.64 -4.86
N LYS A 820 9.73 31.26 -5.12
CA LYS A 820 8.54 31.07 -4.29
C LYS A 820 7.89 29.72 -4.61
N GLU A 821 7.79 28.86 -3.61
CA GLU A 821 7.05 27.59 -3.64
C GLU A 821 5.56 27.79 -4.01
N THR A 822 4.95 26.82 -4.69
CA THR A 822 3.49 26.77 -4.86
C THR A 822 2.81 26.20 -3.61
N ASP A 823 3.38 25.14 -3.03
CA ASP A 823 2.98 24.55 -1.75
C ASP A 823 4.15 24.55 -0.73
N PRO A 824 4.15 25.47 0.25
CA PRO A 824 5.14 25.47 1.34
C PRO A 824 5.02 24.28 2.31
N HIS A 825 3.87 23.62 2.38
CA HIS A 825 3.59 22.48 3.26
C HIS A 825 3.68 21.13 2.54
N HIS A 826 4.26 21.13 1.33
CA HIS A 826 4.33 19.99 0.44
C HIS A 826 4.83 18.70 1.11
N ARG A 827 4.27 17.57 0.67
CA ARG A 827 4.53 16.25 1.25
C ARG A 827 6.00 15.81 1.15
N HIS A 828 6.75 16.27 0.14
CA HIS A 828 8.17 15.99 0.02
C HIS A 828 9.04 17.03 0.73
N THR A 829 10.09 16.55 1.39
CA THR A 829 11.18 17.33 2.01
C THR A 829 12.52 17.07 1.31
N SER A 830 12.48 16.85 -0.02
CA SER A 830 13.58 16.35 -0.86
C SER A 830 14.90 17.12 -0.73
N HIS A 831 14.85 18.43 -0.55
CA HIS A 831 16.03 19.27 -0.31
C HIS A 831 16.64 19.16 1.10
N LEU A 832 16.10 18.26 1.94
CA LEU A 832 16.69 17.78 3.20
C LEU A 832 17.19 16.33 3.12
N TYR A 833 17.33 15.75 1.92
CA TYR A 833 17.99 14.46 1.70
C TYR A 833 19.32 14.36 2.47
N GLY A 834 20.10 15.45 2.47
CA GLY A 834 21.38 15.60 3.17
C GLY A 834 21.32 15.39 4.69
N LEU A 835 20.15 15.57 5.32
CA LEU A 835 19.90 15.35 6.75
C LEU A 835 19.46 13.90 7.03
N HIS A 836 18.61 13.34 6.15
CA HIS A 836 18.22 11.93 6.16
C HIS A 836 17.75 11.49 4.76
N PRO A 837 18.22 10.33 4.22
CA PRO A 837 19.04 9.31 4.88
C PRO A 837 20.53 9.66 5.03
N SER A 838 21.03 10.57 4.17
CA SER A 838 22.43 11.02 4.05
C SER A 838 23.08 11.54 5.34
N ASN A 839 24.39 11.78 5.30
CA ASN A 839 25.16 12.38 6.41
C ASN A 839 25.77 13.77 6.09
N MET A 840 25.32 14.44 5.02
CA MET A 840 25.82 15.77 4.64
C MET A 840 25.43 16.90 5.60
N ILE A 841 24.31 16.77 6.31
CA ILE A 841 23.81 17.77 7.26
C ILE A 841 23.80 17.16 8.66
N THR A 842 24.76 17.56 9.48
CA THR A 842 24.90 17.11 10.88
C THR A 842 25.34 18.26 11.78
N THR A 843 25.61 17.97 13.05
CA THR A 843 26.20 18.91 14.00
C THR A 843 27.57 19.48 13.56
N SER A 844 28.29 18.83 12.65
CA SER A 844 29.53 19.37 12.05
C SER A 844 29.30 20.43 10.97
N THR A 845 28.05 20.59 10.50
CA THR A 845 27.64 21.58 9.49
C THR A 845 26.57 22.54 10.08
N PRO A 846 26.90 23.34 11.10
CA PRO A 846 25.92 24.01 11.96
C PRO A 846 24.99 25.00 11.23
N GLU A 847 25.45 25.64 10.16
CA GLU A 847 24.63 26.55 9.35
C GLU A 847 23.53 25.79 8.59
N LEU A 848 23.88 24.70 7.90
CA LEU A 848 22.93 23.83 7.21
C LEU A 848 22.01 23.11 8.19
N PHE A 849 22.52 22.67 9.34
CA PHE A 849 21.72 22.04 10.40
C PHE A 849 20.62 22.98 10.93
N THR A 850 20.98 24.25 11.16
CA THR A 850 20.04 25.31 11.57
C THR A 850 19.05 25.65 10.46
N ALA A 851 19.50 25.69 9.20
CA ALA A 851 18.64 25.95 8.05
C ALA A 851 17.67 24.79 7.74
N ALA A 852 18.09 23.55 7.99
CA ALA A 852 17.27 22.34 7.84
C ALA A 852 16.14 22.27 8.87
N ARG A 853 16.41 22.65 10.13
CA ARG A 853 15.37 22.80 11.17
C ARG A 853 14.27 23.78 10.72
N LYS A 854 14.65 24.95 10.19
CA LYS A 854 13.69 25.94 9.65
C LYS A 854 12.88 25.44 8.45
N VAL A 855 13.43 24.53 7.64
CA VAL A 855 12.66 23.87 6.58
C VAL A 855 11.57 23.01 7.18
N LEU A 856 11.89 22.12 8.14
CA LEU A 856 10.89 21.27 8.81
C LEU A 856 9.81 22.11 9.51
N GLU A 857 10.21 23.15 10.25
CA GLU A 857 9.29 24.11 10.88
C GLU A 857 8.34 24.75 9.86
N SER A 858 8.81 25.08 8.65
CA SER A 858 7.97 25.64 7.58
C SER A 858 7.09 24.60 6.86
N ARG A 859 7.60 23.37 6.68
CA ARG A 859 6.88 22.25 6.06
C ARG A 859 5.79 21.67 6.97
N GLY A 860 5.95 21.80 8.28
CA GLY A 860 4.97 21.42 9.29
C GLY A 860 4.72 19.92 9.45
N ASP A 861 3.87 19.61 10.42
CA ASP A 861 3.74 18.28 11.04
C ASP A 861 2.66 17.37 10.43
N GLY A 862 2.16 17.73 9.25
CA GLY A 862 1.24 16.93 8.44
C GLY A 862 1.93 16.24 7.25
N GLY A 863 1.19 15.37 6.55
CA GLY A 863 1.67 14.71 5.33
C GLY A 863 0.85 13.47 4.93
N THR A 864 1.43 12.67 4.04
CA THR A 864 1.14 11.24 3.85
C THR A 864 1.85 10.42 4.93
N GLY A 865 1.58 9.12 5.06
CA GLY A 865 2.26 8.26 6.04
C GLY A 865 3.79 8.23 5.86
N TRP A 866 4.29 7.96 4.65
CA TRP A 866 5.72 8.11 4.33
C TRP A 866 6.29 9.52 4.58
N SER A 867 5.50 10.57 4.35
CA SER A 867 5.96 11.96 4.56
C SER A 867 6.18 12.23 6.05
N LEU A 868 5.26 11.78 6.90
CA LEU A 868 5.47 11.78 8.35
C LEU A 868 6.68 10.92 8.72
N ALA A 869 6.78 9.69 8.20
CA ALA A 869 7.90 8.78 8.47
C ALA A 869 9.27 9.40 8.15
N TRP A 870 9.42 10.08 7.01
CA TRP A 870 10.64 10.80 6.65
C TRP A 870 10.91 11.97 7.62
N LYS A 871 9.88 12.75 7.96
CA LYS A 871 9.98 13.87 8.92
C LYS A 871 10.37 13.39 10.33
N ILE A 872 9.88 12.25 10.82
CA ILE A 872 10.30 11.67 12.11
C ILE A 872 11.81 11.39 12.09
N ASN A 873 12.33 10.77 11.01
CA ASN A 873 13.77 10.53 10.85
C ASN A 873 14.57 11.84 10.78
N MET A 874 14.06 12.88 10.10
CA MET A 874 14.72 14.18 10.03
C MET A 874 14.76 14.90 11.39
N TRP A 875 13.66 14.93 12.15
CA TRP A 875 13.65 15.49 13.52
C TRP A 875 14.58 14.72 14.47
N THR A 876 14.64 13.40 14.32
CA THR A 876 15.58 12.51 15.01
C THR A 876 17.04 12.86 14.70
N ARG A 877 17.36 13.18 13.44
CA ARG A 877 18.68 13.68 13.01
C ARG A 877 18.97 15.12 13.46
N LEU A 878 17.95 15.90 13.82
CA LEU A 878 18.08 17.19 14.52
C LEU A 878 18.13 17.07 16.05
N HIS A 879 18.25 15.83 16.56
CA HIS A 879 18.32 15.47 17.98
C HIS A 879 17.06 15.86 18.77
N ASP A 880 15.90 15.93 18.11
CA ASP A 880 14.62 16.38 18.67
C ASP A 880 13.66 15.22 18.94
N GLY A 881 13.94 14.46 20.01
CA GLY A 881 13.20 13.24 20.35
C GLY A 881 11.72 13.48 20.63
N ASP A 882 11.37 14.58 21.28
CA ASP A 882 9.98 14.90 21.62
C ASP A 882 9.17 15.27 20.38
N HIS A 883 9.72 16.10 19.46
CA HIS A 883 9.05 16.43 18.20
C HIS A 883 8.94 15.21 17.27
N ALA A 884 9.96 14.34 17.25
CA ALA A 884 9.91 13.09 16.50
C ALA A 884 8.86 12.12 17.08
N ASN A 885 8.73 12.00 18.41
CA ASN A 885 7.67 11.19 19.03
C ASN A 885 6.26 11.78 18.86
N LEU A 886 6.12 13.11 18.77
CA LEU A 886 4.86 13.77 18.38
C LEU A 886 4.45 13.31 16.97
N LEU A 887 5.35 13.37 15.98
CA LEU A 887 5.04 12.90 14.62
C LEU A 887 4.75 11.39 14.55
N LEU A 888 5.42 10.56 15.34
CA LEU A 888 5.11 9.13 15.47
C LEU A 888 3.70 8.91 16.04
N THR A 889 3.28 9.75 16.99
CA THR A 889 1.92 9.76 17.56
C THR A 889 0.89 10.19 16.51
N ASN A 890 1.21 11.17 15.66
CA ASN A 890 0.36 11.58 14.53
C ASN A 890 0.22 10.46 13.49
N LEU A 891 1.30 9.75 13.16
CA LEU A 891 1.29 8.62 12.21
C LEU A 891 0.42 7.45 12.73
N LEU A 892 0.55 7.10 14.01
CA LEU A 892 -0.31 6.11 14.68
C LEU A 892 -1.77 6.55 14.83
N SER A 893 -2.04 7.86 14.84
CA SER A 893 -3.40 8.41 14.87
C SER A 893 -4.04 8.42 13.49
N ASP A 894 -3.42 9.09 12.51
CA ASP A 894 -4.10 9.50 11.28
C ASP A 894 -3.66 8.73 10.03
N LYS A 895 -2.56 7.97 10.11
CA LYS A 895 -1.94 7.26 8.99
C LYS A 895 -1.81 5.75 9.20
N THR A 896 -2.45 5.21 10.24
CA THR A 896 -2.41 3.76 10.53
C THR A 896 -3.79 3.11 10.39
N LEU A 897 -3.84 2.05 9.59
CA LEU A 897 -5.02 1.22 9.30
C LEU A 897 -5.30 0.20 10.42
N PRO A 898 -6.49 -0.43 10.49
CA PRO A 898 -6.85 -1.36 11.55
C PRO A 898 -5.89 -2.55 11.73
N ASN A 899 -5.24 -3.01 10.64
CA ASN A 899 -4.21 -4.06 10.64
C ASN A 899 -2.77 -3.54 10.86
N LEU A 900 -2.60 -2.30 11.34
CA LEU A 900 -1.33 -1.57 11.49
C LEU A 900 -0.54 -1.26 10.21
N PHE A 901 -1.07 -1.50 9.01
CA PHE A 901 -0.49 -0.92 7.80
C PHE A 901 -0.50 0.61 7.84
N ASP A 902 0.53 1.23 7.28
CA ASP A 902 0.54 2.67 6.98
C ASP A 902 -0.46 3.01 5.85
N THR A 903 -0.83 4.28 5.71
CA THR A 903 -1.68 4.72 4.61
C THR A 903 -1.34 6.13 4.14
N HIS A 904 -1.18 6.25 2.82
CA HIS A 904 -0.97 7.53 2.13
C HIS A 904 -2.14 8.52 2.36
N PRO A 905 -3.43 8.19 2.16
CA PRO A 905 -4.03 6.92 1.69
C PRO A 905 -3.97 6.75 0.16
N PRO A 906 -4.16 5.53 -0.40
CA PRO A 906 -4.48 4.24 0.25
C PRO A 906 -3.25 3.54 0.89
N PHE A 907 -3.33 2.24 1.20
CA PHE A 907 -2.21 1.46 1.73
C PHE A 907 -0.94 1.63 0.88
N GLN A 908 0.12 2.03 1.56
CA GLN A 908 1.51 2.03 1.13
C GLN A 908 2.35 1.51 2.30
N ILE A 909 3.40 0.75 2.04
CA ILE A 909 4.20 0.09 3.10
C ILE A 909 5.39 0.92 3.58
N ASP A 910 5.79 1.90 2.77
CA ASP A 910 6.91 2.81 3.00
C ASP A 910 6.87 3.44 4.41
N GLY A 911 5.73 4.01 4.83
CA GLY A 911 5.58 4.61 6.15
C GLY A 911 5.80 3.66 7.33
N ASN A 912 5.42 2.36 7.21
CA ASN A 912 5.72 1.35 8.24
C ASN A 912 7.24 1.18 8.42
N PHE A 913 7.98 1.14 7.31
CA PHE A 913 9.43 0.94 7.31
C PHE A 913 10.19 2.18 7.75
N GLY A 914 9.80 3.37 7.25
CA GLY A 914 10.41 4.64 7.64
C GLY A 914 10.23 4.95 9.13
N ALA A 915 9.04 4.71 9.68
CA ALA A 915 8.80 4.88 11.13
C ALA A 915 9.57 3.86 11.98
N THR A 916 9.76 2.63 11.46
CA THR A 916 10.59 1.61 12.10
C THR A 916 12.07 1.99 12.13
N ALA A 917 12.59 2.59 11.04
CA ALA A 917 13.92 3.19 11.01
C ALA A 917 14.03 4.37 12.00
N ALA A 918 13.01 5.22 12.08
CA ALA A 918 13.03 6.38 12.96
C ALA A 918 13.15 6.02 14.45
N VAL A 919 12.38 5.01 14.90
CA VAL A 919 12.47 4.50 16.28
C VAL A 919 13.86 3.91 16.58
N ALA A 920 14.56 3.35 15.59
CA ALA A 920 15.95 2.94 15.74
C ALA A 920 16.90 4.15 15.83
N GLU A 921 16.78 5.13 14.93
CA GLU A 921 17.63 6.34 14.88
C GLU A 921 17.44 7.27 16.11
N MET A 922 16.29 7.21 16.80
CA MET A 922 16.08 7.90 18.09
C MET A 922 17.00 7.36 19.18
N LEU A 923 17.28 6.06 19.13
CA LEU A 923 18.02 5.31 20.14
C LEU A 923 19.50 5.16 19.77
N LEU A 924 19.84 5.09 18.47
CA LEU A 924 21.19 4.84 18.00
C LEU A 924 21.45 5.52 16.64
N GLN A 925 22.49 6.33 16.55
CA GLN A 925 22.99 6.88 15.28
C GLN A 925 24.45 6.48 15.04
N SER A 926 24.85 6.39 13.78
CA SER A 926 26.20 5.89 13.40
C SER A 926 26.78 6.47 12.11
N GLN A 927 26.11 7.44 11.49
CA GLN A 927 26.42 7.99 10.17
C GLN A 927 27.62 8.96 10.13
N ILE A 928 28.09 9.43 11.29
CA ILE A 928 29.22 10.38 11.41
C ILE A 928 30.54 9.62 11.54
N LYS A 929 31.61 10.20 10.98
CA LYS A 929 33.01 9.76 11.13
C LYS A 929 33.85 10.92 11.67
N ASP A 930 34.93 10.60 12.39
CA ASP A 930 35.98 11.59 12.70
C ASP A 930 36.93 11.82 11.50
N GLU A 931 37.88 12.75 11.65
CA GLU A 931 38.90 13.11 10.64
C GLU A 931 39.77 11.92 10.18
N LYS A 932 39.75 10.79 10.90
CA LYS A 932 40.50 9.55 10.60
C LYS A 932 39.61 8.48 9.95
N GLY A 933 38.34 8.81 9.68
CA GLY A 933 37.35 7.88 9.14
C GLY A 933 36.75 6.93 10.18
N ILE A 934 36.94 7.17 11.49
CA ILE A 934 36.43 6.30 12.55
C ILE A 934 34.98 6.69 12.85
N TYR A 935 34.06 5.73 12.70
CA TYR A 935 32.63 5.92 12.96
C TYR A 935 32.34 6.33 14.42
N GLU A 936 31.44 7.30 14.57
CA GLU A 936 30.86 7.70 15.85
C GLU A 936 29.52 6.99 16.09
N ILE A 937 29.45 6.13 17.09
CA ILE A 937 28.23 5.47 17.57
C ILE A 937 27.62 6.34 18.66
N GLN A 938 26.58 7.09 18.30
CA GLN A 938 25.86 7.98 19.22
C GLN A 938 24.75 7.20 19.94
N LEU A 939 24.82 7.15 21.27
CA LEU A 939 23.85 6.44 22.11
C LEU A 939 22.74 7.40 22.58
N LEU A 940 21.48 7.01 22.36
CA LEU A 940 20.28 7.79 22.71
C LEU A 940 20.31 9.25 22.20
N PRO A 941 20.64 9.51 20.93
CA PRO A 941 20.84 10.86 20.38
C PRO A 941 19.56 11.71 20.38
N ALA A 942 18.39 11.08 20.30
CA ALA A 942 17.09 11.73 20.29
C ALA A 942 16.04 10.91 21.09
N LEU A 943 16.39 10.47 22.30
CA LEU A 943 15.44 9.78 23.18
C LEU A 943 14.27 10.72 23.55
N PRO A 944 13.00 10.35 23.27
CA PRO A 944 11.85 11.15 23.70
C PRO A 944 11.69 11.16 25.22
N SER A 945 11.31 12.30 25.81
CA SER A 945 11.06 12.44 27.24
C SER A 945 9.97 11.49 27.77
N ALA A 946 9.00 11.16 26.90
CA ALA A 946 7.94 10.19 27.16
C ALA A 946 8.47 8.76 27.40
N TRP A 947 9.65 8.41 26.89
CA TRP A 947 10.23 7.06 26.98
C TRP A 947 11.20 6.96 28.17
N ALA A 948 10.78 7.43 29.34
CA ALA A 948 11.67 7.69 30.48
C ALA A 948 12.50 6.48 30.94
N THR A 949 12.00 5.26 30.79
CA THR A 949 12.70 4.01 31.17
C THR A 949 12.45 2.96 30.10
N GLY A 950 13.49 2.21 29.72
CA GLY A 950 13.38 1.19 28.69
C GLY A 950 14.70 0.49 28.36
N SER A 951 14.65 -0.40 27.38
CA SER A 951 15.83 -1.05 26.82
C SER A 951 15.65 -1.41 25.35
N VAL A 952 16.77 -1.49 24.63
CA VAL A 952 16.84 -2.06 23.28
C VAL A 952 18.05 -2.98 23.21
N ARG A 953 17.94 -4.08 22.47
CA ARG A 953 19.03 -5.04 22.28
C ARG A 953 19.12 -5.43 20.82
N GLY A 954 20.34 -5.62 20.32
CA GLY A 954 20.62 -6.11 18.98
C GLY A 954 20.38 -5.11 17.84
N LEU A 955 20.38 -3.80 18.11
CA LEU A 955 20.55 -2.79 17.05
C LEU A 955 21.95 -2.94 16.42
N ARG A 956 22.15 -2.43 15.20
CA ARG A 956 23.48 -2.36 14.56
C ARG A 956 23.94 -0.93 14.35
N ALA A 957 25.25 -0.77 14.24
CA ALA A 957 25.90 0.48 13.86
C ALA A 957 26.96 0.23 12.76
N ARG A 958 27.20 1.27 11.96
CA ARG A 958 28.28 1.31 10.96
C ARG A 958 29.65 1.04 11.59
N GLY A 959 30.55 0.46 10.80
CA GLY A 959 31.83 -0.09 11.28
C GLY A 959 31.76 -1.54 11.77
N GLY A 960 30.60 -2.21 11.65
CA GLY A 960 30.44 -3.64 11.95
C GLY A 960 30.10 -3.94 13.41
N PHE A 961 29.26 -3.12 14.05
CA PHE A 961 28.92 -3.25 15.48
C PHE A 961 27.46 -3.66 15.72
N GLU A 962 27.23 -4.25 16.89
CA GLU A 962 25.93 -4.63 17.45
C GLU A 962 25.82 -4.03 18.86
N VAL A 963 24.68 -3.42 19.18
CA VAL A 963 24.52 -2.51 20.32
C VAL A 963 23.26 -2.86 21.13
N ASP A 964 23.45 -3.08 22.43
CA ASP A 964 22.39 -3.07 23.43
C ASP A 964 22.49 -1.81 24.30
N MET A 965 21.35 -1.28 24.74
CA MET A 965 21.26 -0.15 25.68
C MET A 965 20.14 -0.36 26.69
N GLN A 966 20.33 0.18 27.90
CA GLN A 966 19.31 0.27 28.94
C GLN A 966 19.32 1.68 29.52
N TRP A 967 18.15 2.25 29.78
CA TRP A 967 18.01 3.60 30.32
C TRP A 967 16.88 3.69 31.36
N ALA A 968 17.01 4.65 32.27
CA ALA A 968 16.02 4.94 33.30
C ALA A 968 16.04 6.44 33.65
N ASN A 969 14.88 7.02 33.94
CA ASN A 969 14.70 8.45 34.21
C ASN A 969 15.32 9.36 33.11
N GLY A 970 15.17 8.98 31.84
CA GLY A 970 15.70 9.68 30.67
C GLY A 970 17.22 9.55 30.46
N LYS A 971 17.90 8.67 31.21
CA LYS A 971 19.37 8.56 31.20
C LYS A 971 19.83 7.14 30.91
N LEU A 972 20.82 7.00 30.04
CA LEU A 972 21.52 5.74 29.78
C LEU A 972 22.13 5.23 31.09
N THR A 973 21.90 3.96 31.43
CA THR A 973 22.48 3.31 32.62
C THR A 973 23.57 2.32 32.23
N SER A 974 23.38 1.61 31.11
CA SER A 974 24.40 0.76 30.52
C SER A 974 24.25 0.66 29.00
N ALA A 975 25.38 0.42 28.33
CA ALA A 975 25.42 0.06 26.92
C ALA A 975 26.42 -1.08 26.71
N THR A 976 26.15 -1.94 25.73
CA THR A 976 26.97 -3.12 25.41
C THR A 976 27.28 -3.08 23.92
N ILE A 977 28.55 -2.83 23.59
CA ILE A 977 29.03 -2.72 22.21
C ILE A 977 29.76 -4.01 21.86
N LYS A 978 29.26 -4.77 20.89
CA LYS A 978 29.82 -6.01 20.38
C LYS A 978 30.30 -5.81 18.95
N SER A 979 31.48 -6.31 18.60
CA SER A 979 32.00 -6.17 17.23
C SER A 979 31.96 -7.48 16.43
N LYS A 980 31.72 -7.35 15.12
CA LYS A 980 31.76 -8.44 14.12
C LYS A 980 33.11 -8.48 13.35
N GLY A 981 34.11 -7.70 13.79
CA GLY A 981 35.45 -7.66 13.18
C GLY A 981 36.52 -7.07 14.10
N ASP A 982 37.73 -6.87 13.57
CA ASP A 982 38.81 -6.17 14.26
C ASP A 982 38.80 -4.69 13.86
N THR A 983 38.26 -3.82 14.72
CA THR A 983 37.83 -2.47 14.33
C THR A 983 37.85 -1.49 15.51
N VAL A 984 37.65 -0.20 15.19
CA VAL A 984 37.61 0.92 16.13
C VAL A 984 36.34 1.74 15.91
N CYS A 985 35.80 2.29 17.00
CA CYS A 985 34.72 3.28 16.96
C CYS A 985 34.90 4.32 18.05
N ASN A 986 34.33 5.49 17.84
CA ASN A 986 34.11 6.48 18.88
C ASN A 986 32.69 6.24 19.41
N VAL A 987 32.50 6.02 20.72
CA VAL A 987 31.15 5.92 21.31
C VAL A 987 30.83 7.21 22.03
N SER A 988 29.71 7.83 21.71
CA SER A 988 29.31 9.10 22.34
C SER A 988 27.99 9.01 23.10
N TYR A 989 27.94 9.76 24.19
CA TYR A 989 26.73 9.97 25.00
C TYR A 989 26.85 11.29 25.76
N ASN A 990 25.81 12.14 25.67
CA ASN A 990 25.71 13.41 26.40
C ASN A 990 27.00 14.27 26.34
N GLY A 991 27.45 14.55 25.11
CA GLY A 991 28.64 15.38 24.83
C GLY A 991 29.99 14.75 25.17
N LYS A 992 30.04 13.51 25.69
CA LYS A 992 31.29 12.78 25.97
C LYS A 992 31.53 11.75 24.87
N ILE A 993 32.78 11.64 24.40
CA ILE A 993 33.23 10.67 23.40
C ILE A 993 34.26 9.74 24.04
N ILE A 994 34.13 8.43 23.81
CA ILE A 994 35.02 7.39 24.32
C ILE A 994 35.51 6.55 23.11
N PRO A 995 36.80 6.58 22.75
CA PRO A 995 37.33 5.70 21.72
C PRO A 995 37.39 4.26 22.22
N ILE A 996 36.90 3.32 21.41
CA ILE A 996 36.86 1.89 21.71
C ILE A 996 37.55 1.14 20.56
N LYS A 997 38.44 0.21 20.93
CA LYS A 997 38.99 -0.81 20.03
C LYS A 997 38.47 -2.17 20.46
N LEU A 998 37.93 -2.94 19.52
CA LEU A 998 37.46 -4.30 19.74
C LEU A 998 38.04 -5.25 18.69
N THR A 999 38.18 -6.51 19.06
CA THR A 999 38.46 -7.60 18.13
C THR A 999 37.20 -8.44 17.90
N ASN A 1000 37.21 -9.25 16.85
CA ASN A 1000 36.02 -9.98 16.39
C ASN A 1000 35.37 -10.82 17.49
N GLY A 1001 34.05 -10.69 17.65
CA GLY A 1001 33.25 -11.38 18.66
C GLY A 1001 33.48 -10.90 20.09
N LYS A 1002 34.31 -9.87 20.33
CA LYS A 1002 34.47 -9.25 21.65
C LYS A 1002 33.42 -8.17 21.90
N THR A 1003 33.17 -7.98 23.19
CA THR A 1003 32.13 -7.09 23.71
C THR A 1003 32.73 -6.16 24.75
N LYS A 1004 32.41 -4.86 24.67
CA LYS A 1004 32.70 -3.86 25.69
C LYS A 1004 31.38 -3.42 26.34
N GLN A 1005 31.24 -3.69 27.62
CA GLN A 1005 30.21 -3.05 28.44
C GLN A 1005 30.69 -1.67 28.89
N LEU A 1006 29.76 -0.71 28.88
CA LEU A 1006 29.86 0.64 29.42
C LEU A 1006 28.77 0.81 30.48
N THR A 1007 29.11 1.45 31.60
CA THR A 1007 28.17 1.73 32.70
C THR A 1007 28.25 3.21 33.03
N PHE A 1008 27.07 3.82 33.20
CA PHE A 1008 26.91 5.26 33.41
C PHE A 1008 26.32 5.49 34.81
N LYS A 1009 26.61 6.65 35.40
CA LYS A 1009 26.20 7.07 36.74
C LYS A 1009 25.59 8.47 36.68
#